data_AF-A0A1V6C763-F1
#
_entry.id   AF-A0A1V6C763-F1
#
_cell.length_a   1.000
_cell.length_b   1.000
_cell.length_c   1.000
_cell.angle_alpha   90.00
_cell.angle_beta   90.00
_cell.angle_gamma   90.00
#
_symmetry.space_group_name_H-M   'P 1'
#
loop_
_entity.id
_entity.type
_entity.pdbx_description
1 polymer ?
#
loop_
_entity_poly.entity_id
_entity_poly.type
_entity_poly.pdbx_seq_one_letter_code
_entity_poly.pdbx_strand_id
1 'polypeptide(L)'
;MIKNFLCKMFGLLYFASSLCFAETLYLDANTFSVSGNGWKPNQTGYIARQATWMKVLHGADGEFDSTASKEFEIKKPGTYKIWVRYLQSYYYRGPFHISIFSGENKIAGYDFDIQRKGEYVDIDYVWDGFDVHLDQGTYKIVISKIDKNARYYFYTRAIDCILITDGLNEQPDNSPFGPQLYVRIEFGSGHEKPFYVHIFGNYYRAPWYGHFALSNSGLEQTLQPSQGEKVFFKSNQKTPWLNITKLMYFDSGVNLTLSARYSYYDIAPRLNATFYFAYAPDEKAIVKIIRRDVMGSMRIIIPPDFKEQENAEKFTTDLELAEKYGTIADAAKWPEIGRKPQIFPFFVSANIPTVNQEYPAIAKIDQKTFDREWKTLDYFGFSNKEKIILSSNVWNAGLRKDYLCYCGVNVSAVENTAKVEAEQFKKQGKNPEKISYCMTMDEPGGLSVEHLLKCQICTQKFRQYLQEMKLIPENFGVNNWDLVNPVDSTQKDTQPEIFYYTQKFRTFALSKLLRLQRESLENAYGTKFPVNVNFSDGVVYIANFGCIGVDYFDLLDSDDNNSIWSEDWANGSSTRQCTAYNSEIMRSAAMKNNQVPGHYLIGYAGRSPWTMKTYTASHVARDNKILNAYWYGPIWSAHEAGPPWNNHSIQARTDMWYSLAEIIREIGASEDLLYPAKKRKSQVAICYCSSSDIWEIGENYAYGFERMHTWLALAHNQIPVDFLSEKMIEQGNLSQYKVAYLSGTCISENSAEQIKRWVQKGGTLVLTANAALKNQFNRPLTVFDEMLPVKRISSFEISKFLNSGRYLDSLKVEDIVTTNTGARLDVISVKQKMVVKPKSMVLGTFSDSSPAVVYGRYGKGSVYCEGFLPAIAYIRNALIERNRVMEKIQDVNALPEPEPYEVVSDDLLIKRAFEPWKYPAEYRDFICLPMVNAKLDMPVKCSVPLVDAVIMDSKKGSVLVLSNYTFQPIKDVILDVKVNQRVLRVESVHSGQLKFRKSGFNRISFSVPLIETDFIKIHYR
;
A
#
# COMPACT_ATOMS: atom_id res chain seq x y z
N MET A 1 -85.51 34.96 18.25
CA MET A 1 -85.53 33.54 18.63
C MET A 1 -84.09 33.02 18.64
N ILE A 2 -83.29 33.38 19.64
CA ILE A 2 -83.12 32.69 20.93
C ILE A 2 -82.80 31.20 20.75
N LYS A 3 -81.54 30.93 20.39
CA LYS A 3 -80.65 29.99 21.10
C LYS A 3 -79.19 30.29 20.69
N ASN A 4 -78.80 31.54 20.95
CA ASN A 4 -77.43 31.98 21.12
C ASN A 4 -77.34 32.41 22.58
N PHE A 5 -76.55 31.72 23.41
CA PHE A 5 -75.97 32.11 24.71
C PHE A 5 -75.78 30.84 25.56
N LEU A 6 -74.66 30.10 25.37
CA LEU A 6 -74.08 29.25 26.45
C LEU A 6 -72.77 28.48 26.13
N CYS A 7 -72.04 28.72 25.03
CA CYS A 7 -70.75 28.02 24.80
C CYS A 7 -69.64 28.91 24.25
N LYS A 8 -69.51 30.12 24.79
CA LYS A 8 -68.26 30.91 24.80
C LYS A 8 -67.92 31.26 26.26
N MET A 9 -67.56 30.24 27.05
CA MET A 9 -66.83 30.36 28.32
C MET A 9 -66.56 28.96 28.89
N PHE A 10 -65.64 28.23 28.26
CA PHE A 10 -64.75 27.24 28.89
C PHE A 10 -63.66 26.91 27.85
N GLY A 11 -62.95 27.96 27.44
CA GLY A 11 -61.57 27.83 26.99
C GLY A 11 -60.69 27.95 28.24
N LEU A 12 -59.61 27.15 28.25
CA LEU A 12 -58.71 26.78 29.35
C LEU A 12 -59.07 25.47 30.06
N LEU A 13 -58.15 24.50 29.90
CA LEU A 13 -57.90 23.25 30.63
C LEU A 13 -58.32 21.91 29.97
N TYR A 14 -57.29 21.06 29.80
CA TYR A 14 -57.26 19.62 29.44
C TYR A 14 -57.58 19.26 27.98
N PHE A 15 -56.64 18.85 27.13
CA PHE A 15 -55.67 17.76 27.31
C PHE A 15 -54.24 18.16 26.90
N ALA A 16 -53.40 18.45 27.90
CA ALA A 16 -52.01 18.04 27.82
C ALA A 16 -51.98 16.58 28.28
N SER A 17 -52.11 15.63 27.35
CA SER A 17 -51.56 14.30 27.62
C SER A 17 -50.05 14.46 27.57
N SER A 18 -49.45 14.68 28.74
CA SER A 18 -48.05 14.40 28.97
C SER A 18 -47.81 12.97 28.48
N LEU A 19 -47.16 12.84 27.32
CA LEU A 19 -46.36 11.65 27.05
C LEU A 19 -45.36 11.61 28.21
N CYS A 20 -45.66 10.83 29.24
CA CYS A 20 -44.67 10.49 30.26
C CYS A 20 -43.61 9.68 29.53
N PHE A 21 -42.54 10.34 29.09
CA PHE A 21 -41.32 9.67 28.69
C PHE A 21 -40.76 8.93 29.91
N ALA A 22 -40.28 7.70 29.68
CA ALA A 22 -39.58 6.93 30.70
C ALA A 22 -38.44 7.77 31.31
N GLU A 23 -38.29 7.74 32.63
CA GLU A 23 -37.20 8.41 33.31
C GLU A 23 -35.93 7.57 33.14
N THR A 24 -34.92 8.08 32.42
CA THR A 24 -33.63 7.41 32.25
C THR A 24 -32.52 8.16 32.98
N LEU A 25 -31.88 7.50 33.94
CA LEU A 25 -30.66 7.98 34.60
C LEU A 25 -29.43 7.46 33.85
N TYR A 26 -28.45 8.34 33.62
CA TYR A 26 -27.16 7.99 33.01
C TYR A 26 -26.04 8.06 34.05
N LEU A 27 -25.33 6.95 34.21
CA LEU A 27 -24.12 6.87 35.03
C LEU A 27 -22.91 6.64 34.13
N ASP A 28 -22.02 7.63 34.04
CA ASP A 28 -20.72 7.49 33.39
C ASP A 28 -19.80 6.64 34.27
N ALA A 29 -19.42 5.45 33.79
CA ALA A 29 -18.59 4.51 34.53
C ALA A 29 -17.23 5.10 34.91
N ASN A 30 -16.70 6.04 34.12
CA ASN A 30 -15.43 6.71 34.40
C ASN A 30 -15.45 7.58 35.66
N THR A 31 -16.64 7.95 36.13
CA THR A 31 -16.82 8.82 37.31
C THR A 31 -17.03 8.03 38.61
N PHE A 32 -16.84 6.71 38.57
CA PHE A 32 -17.03 5.83 39.72
C PHE A 32 -15.84 5.96 40.66
N SER A 33 -16.14 5.97 41.97
CA SER A 33 -15.12 5.92 43.00
C SER A 33 -14.55 4.51 43.09
N VAL A 34 -13.23 4.36 42.93
CA VAL A 34 -12.55 3.06 42.93
C VAL A 34 -11.88 2.79 44.28
N SER A 35 -12.03 1.57 44.81
CA SER A 35 -11.21 1.05 45.91
C SER A 35 -9.94 0.41 45.34
N GLY A 36 -8.75 0.83 45.78
CA GLY A 36 -7.47 0.27 45.30
C GLY A 36 -7.13 0.70 43.86
N ASN A 37 -6.39 -0.15 43.13
CA ASN A 37 -5.87 0.16 41.78
C ASN A 37 -6.41 -0.74 40.65
N GLY A 38 -7.36 -1.62 40.94
CA GLY A 38 -7.86 -2.61 40.00
C GLY A 38 -8.92 -2.13 39.01
N TRP A 39 -9.44 -0.91 39.17
CA TRP A 39 -10.25 -0.23 38.15
C TRP A 39 -9.67 1.15 37.90
N LYS A 40 -9.67 1.60 36.65
CA LYS A 40 -9.15 2.93 36.31
C LYS A 40 -9.79 3.48 35.04
N PRO A 41 -9.98 4.80 34.94
CA PRO A 41 -10.33 5.42 33.66
C PRO A 41 -9.26 5.13 32.61
N ASN A 42 -9.68 4.84 31.38
CA ASN A 42 -8.81 4.70 30.22
C ASN A 42 -9.42 5.44 29.03
N GLN A 43 -8.58 6.16 28.30
CA GLN A 43 -8.95 7.02 27.17
C GLN A 43 -8.18 6.67 25.90
N THR A 44 -7.45 5.55 25.91
CA THR A 44 -6.50 5.19 24.86
C THR A 44 -6.92 3.94 24.11
N GLY A 45 -6.48 3.83 22.85
CA GLY A 45 -6.62 2.64 22.04
C GLY A 45 -8.06 2.28 21.66
N TYR A 46 -8.24 1.05 21.16
CA TYR A 46 -9.52 0.55 20.68
C TYR A 46 -10.59 0.49 21.78
N ILE A 47 -10.20 0.28 23.04
CA ILE A 47 -11.15 0.17 24.15
C ILE A 47 -11.94 1.46 24.34
N ALA A 48 -11.31 2.63 24.28
CA ALA A 48 -12.02 3.88 24.51
C ALA A 48 -12.79 4.38 23.27
N ARG A 49 -12.44 3.88 22.07
CA ARG A 49 -12.79 4.46 20.76
C ARG A 49 -14.29 4.64 20.45
N GLN A 50 -15.13 3.81 21.04
CA GLN A 50 -16.58 3.80 20.77
C GLN A 50 -17.42 4.07 22.03
N ALA A 51 -16.74 4.40 23.14
CA ALA A 51 -17.38 4.79 24.38
C ALA A 51 -17.96 6.20 24.28
N THR A 52 -18.98 6.49 25.08
CA THR A 52 -19.80 7.72 25.02
C THR A 52 -18.96 9.01 25.04
N TRP A 53 -17.85 9.01 25.79
CA TRP A 53 -16.95 10.16 25.95
C TRP A 53 -15.52 9.88 25.50
N MET A 54 -15.27 8.80 24.75
CA MET A 54 -13.91 8.31 24.51
C MET A 54 -13.19 7.92 25.81
N LYS A 55 -13.95 7.49 26.82
CA LYS A 55 -13.43 7.10 28.13
C LYS A 55 -14.17 5.86 28.60
N VAL A 56 -13.45 4.93 29.22
CA VAL A 56 -14.02 3.76 29.90
C VAL A 56 -13.42 3.51 31.25
N LEU A 57 -14.23 2.92 32.14
CA LEU A 57 -13.72 2.30 33.34
C LEU A 57 -13.16 0.91 32.98
N HIS A 58 -11.84 0.74 33.09
CA HIS A 58 -11.14 -0.47 32.69
C HIS A 58 -10.63 -1.26 33.91
N GLY A 59 -10.86 -2.58 33.92
CA GLY A 59 -10.53 -3.45 35.06
C GLY A 59 -9.84 -4.77 34.71
N ALA A 60 -9.21 -4.89 33.53
CA ALA A 60 -8.50 -6.13 33.17
C ALA A 60 -7.23 -6.37 34.03
N ASP A 61 -6.62 -5.32 34.58
CA ASP A 61 -5.40 -5.37 35.37
C ASP A 61 -5.58 -4.81 36.80
N GLY A 62 -4.51 -4.83 37.60
CA GLY A 62 -4.50 -4.36 39.00
C GLY A 62 -5.17 -5.33 39.99
N GLU A 63 -5.37 -4.87 41.22
CA GLU A 63 -5.90 -5.67 42.34
C GLU A 63 -7.25 -6.30 42.04
N PHE A 64 -7.44 -7.55 42.47
CA PHE A 64 -8.68 -8.30 42.24
C PHE A 64 -9.84 -7.79 43.11
N ASP A 65 -9.56 -7.48 44.38
CA ASP A 65 -10.56 -7.08 45.38
C ASP A 65 -10.97 -5.59 45.26
N SER A 66 -10.44 -4.89 44.24
CA SER A 66 -10.86 -3.54 43.88
C SER A 66 -12.29 -3.52 43.35
N THR A 67 -13.06 -2.54 43.81
CA THR A 67 -14.42 -2.27 43.36
C THR A 67 -14.53 -0.87 42.81
N ALA A 68 -15.49 -0.62 41.92
CA ALA A 68 -15.85 0.72 41.49
C ALA A 68 -17.31 0.99 41.86
N SER A 69 -17.62 2.17 42.41
CA SER A 69 -18.96 2.46 42.91
C SER A 69 -19.45 3.87 42.64
N LYS A 70 -20.77 4.03 42.55
CA LYS A 70 -21.44 5.31 42.37
C LYS A 70 -22.79 5.31 43.08
N GLU A 71 -23.16 6.45 43.66
CA GLU A 71 -24.50 6.64 44.21
C GLU A 71 -25.44 7.23 43.15
N PHE A 72 -26.71 6.84 43.20
CA PHE A 72 -27.78 7.37 42.35
C PHE A 72 -29.09 7.43 43.13
N GLU A 73 -30.02 8.28 42.67
CA GLU A 73 -31.30 8.53 43.34
C GLU A 73 -32.47 8.10 42.45
N ILE A 74 -33.41 7.36 43.02
CA ILE A 74 -34.68 7.00 42.39
C ILE A 74 -35.78 7.89 42.94
N LYS A 75 -36.46 8.61 42.05
CA LYS A 75 -37.50 9.59 42.42
C LYS A 75 -38.90 8.98 42.54
N LYS A 76 -39.15 7.88 41.84
CA LYS A 76 -40.46 7.19 41.83
C LYS A 76 -40.26 5.70 42.05
N PRO A 77 -41.01 5.07 42.96
CA PRO A 77 -40.94 3.63 43.15
C PRO A 77 -41.42 2.90 41.90
N GLY A 78 -40.75 1.82 41.52
CA GLY A 78 -41.08 1.07 40.31
C GLY A 78 -40.07 -0.02 39.98
N THR A 79 -40.37 -0.78 38.93
CA THR A 79 -39.40 -1.72 38.34
C THR A 79 -38.56 -0.98 37.32
N TYR A 80 -37.25 -1.00 37.52
CA TYR A 80 -36.27 -0.40 36.63
C TYR A 80 -35.44 -1.48 35.95
N LYS A 81 -35.02 -1.22 34.72
CA LYS A 81 -34.02 -2.00 34.01
C LYS A 81 -32.67 -1.30 34.11
N ILE A 82 -31.65 -2.04 34.54
CA ILE A 82 -30.26 -1.58 34.57
C ILE A 82 -29.55 -2.12 33.34
N TRP A 83 -29.33 -1.24 32.37
CA TRP A 83 -28.54 -1.52 31.18
C TRP A 83 -27.09 -1.14 31.38
N VAL A 84 -26.18 -2.05 31.06
CA VAL A 84 -24.73 -1.85 31.15
C VAL A 84 -24.15 -1.96 29.76
N ARG A 85 -23.40 -0.94 29.35
CA ARG A 85 -22.64 -0.96 28.10
C ARG A 85 -21.18 -1.28 28.40
N TYR A 86 -20.67 -2.36 27.81
CA TYR A 86 -19.28 -2.78 28.00
C TYR A 86 -18.71 -3.38 26.72
N LEU A 87 -17.38 -3.34 26.62
CA LEU A 87 -16.65 -3.91 25.49
C LEU A 87 -16.58 -5.44 25.63
N GLN A 88 -16.95 -6.13 24.56
CA GLN A 88 -16.89 -7.57 24.42
C GLN A 88 -15.92 -7.95 23.30
N SER A 89 -15.08 -8.96 23.55
CA SER A 89 -14.18 -9.56 22.56
C SER A 89 -14.65 -10.97 22.20
N TYR A 90 -14.51 -11.32 20.92
CA TYR A 90 -14.81 -12.65 20.40
C TYR A 90 -13.95 -13.74 21.04
N TYR A 91 -12.65 -13.47 21.20
CA TYR A 91 -11.67 -14.44 21.69
C TYR A 91 -11.47 -14.41 23.21
N TYR A 92 -11.82 -13.31 23.89
CA TYR A 92 -11.45 -13.09 25.29
C TYR A 92 -12.63 -12.73 26.23
N ARG A 93 -12.74 -13.54 27.29
CA ARG A 93 -13.46 -13.42 28.58
C ARG A 93 -12.99 -12.31 29.52
N GLY A 94 -13.83 -11.37 29.99
CA GLY A 94 -13.55 -10.66 31.25
C GLY A 94 -14.78 -10.44 32.12
N PRO A 95 -15.30 -11.49 32.76
CA PRO A 95 -16.45 -11.39 33.65
C PRO A 95 -16.27 -10.40 34.80
N PHE A 96 -17.36 -9.70 35.11
CA PHE A 96 -17.49 -8.77 36.23
C PHE A 96 -18.92 -8.81 36.77
N HIS A 97 -19.09 -8.46 38.05
CA HIS A 97 -20.36 -8.46 38.74
C HIS A 97 -20.79 -7.04 39.05
N ILE A 98 -22.07 -6.73 38.88
CA ILE A 98 -22.67 -5.49 39.38
C ILE A 98 -23.65 -5.82 40.49
N SER A 99 -23.56 -5.09 41.60
CA SER A 99 -24.49 -5.15 42.74
C SER A 99 -25.13 -3.80 43.00
N ILE A 100 -26.40 -3.82 43.42
CA ILE A 100 -27.15 -2.65 43.87
C ILE A 100 -27.36 -2.76 45.38
N PHE A 101 -27.08 -1.68 46.10
CA PHE A 101 -27.20 -1.58 47.55
C PHE A 101 -28.17 -0.47 47.96
N SER A 102 -28.95 -0.74 49.00
CA SER A 102 -29.68 0.27 49.79
C SER A 102 -29.07 0.29 51.20
N GLY A 103 -28.34 1.37 51.53
CA GLY A 103 -27.43 1.36 52.68
C GLY A 103 -26.36 0.27 52.52
N GLU A 104 -26.20 -0.60 53.52
CA GLU A 104 -25.27 -1.75 53.48
C GLU A 104 -25.90 -3.02 52.90
N ASN A 105 -27.22 -3.02 52.66
CA ASN A 105 -27.93 -4.20 52.19
C ASN A 105 -27.87 -4.33 50.66
N LYS A 106 -27.32 -5.44 50.17
CA LYS A 106 -27.38 -5.81 48.74
C LYS A 106 -28.80 -6.25 48.40
N ILE A 107 -29.42 -5.56 47.45
CA ILE A 107 -30.82 -5.83 47.02
C ILE A 107 -30.92 -6.49 45.65
N ALA A 108 -29.89 -6.36 44.81
CA ALA A 108 -29.83 -7.02 43.51
C ALA A 108 -28.38 -7.19 43.02
N GLY A 109 -28.18 -8.04 42.02
CA GLY A 109 -26.92 -8.11 41.28
C GLY A 109 -26.97 -9.05 40.09
N TYR A 110 -26.01 -8.88 39.17
CA TYR A 110 -25.94 -9.63 37.91
C TYR A 110 -24.49 -9.78 37.43
N ASP A 111 -24.17 -10.94 36.87
CA ASP A 111 -22.88 -11.24 36.27
C ASP A 111 -22.89 -10.90 34.78
N PHE A 112 -21.94 -10.08 34.36
CA PHE A 112 -21.78 -9.68 32.97
C PHE A 112 -20.61 -10.41 32.33
N ASP A 113 -20.63 -10.47 31.00
CA ASP A 113 -19.50 -10.94 30.20
C ASP A 113 -19.14 -12.43 30.39
N ILE A 114 -20.00 -13.21 31.08
CA ILE A 114 -19.85 -14.66 31.29
C ILE A 114 -19.91 -15.43 29.96
N GLN A 115 -20.84 -15.05 29.08
CA GLN A 115 -21.00 -15.60 27.73
C GLN A 115 -21.14 -14.46 26.71
N ARG A 116 -20.85 -14.77 25.44
CA ARG A 116 -20.98 -13.80 24.35
C ARG A 116 -22.44 -13.40 24.14
N LYS A 117 -22.69 -12.15 23.77
CA LYS A 117 -23.99 -11.64 23.34
C LYS A 117 -23.91 -11.25 21.86
N GLY A 118 -24.94 -11.53 21.07
CA GLY A 118 -25.01 -11.11 19.67
C GLY A 118 -24.20 -11.94 18.65
N GLU A 119 -24.17 -11.42 17.42
CA GLU A 119 -23.56 -12.03 16.23
C GLU A 119 -22.02 -11.93 16.24
N TYR A 120 -21.35 -12.47 15.21
CA TYR A 120 -19.89 -12.43 15.11
C TYR A 120 -19.39 -11.01 14.86
N VAL A 121 -18.71 -10.42 15.85
CA VAL A 121 -17.90 -9.21 15.73
C VAL A 121 -16.64 -9.44 16.58
N ASP A 122 -15.45 -9.10 16.07
CA ASP A 122 -14.17 -9.37 16.76
C ASP A 122 -14.09 -8.66 18.11
N ILE A 123 -14.33 -7.34 18.15
CA ILE A 123 -14.40 -6.55 19.39
C ILE A 123 -15.42 -5.42 19.21
N ASP A 124 -16.45 -5.34 20.07
CA ASP A 124 -17.50 -4.31 20.01
C ASP A 124 -18.15 -4.04 21.38
N TYR A 125 -18.85 -2.90 21.51
CA TYR A 125 -19.67 -2.59 22.68
C TYR A 125 -21.05 -3.23 22.59
N VAL A 126 -21.39 -3.99 23.63
CA VAL A 126 -22.70 -4.62 23.77
C VAL A 126 -23.48 -4.01 24.93
N TRP A 127 -24.80 -4.10 24.82
CA TRP A 127 -25.72 -3.81 25.92
C TRP A 127 -26.20 -5.12 26.54
N ASP A 128 -26.16 -5.18 27.86
CA ASP A 128 -26.76 -6.28 28.65
C ASP A 128 -27.39 -5.67 29.90
N GLY A 129 -28.31 -6.37 30.54
CA GLY A 129 -29.00 -5.79 31.70
C GLY A 129 -29.91 -6.73 32.44
N PHE A 130 -30.37 -6.25 33.60
CA PHE A 130 -31.28 -6.98 34.49
C PHE A 130 -32.30 -6.03 35.11
N ASP A 131 -33.45 -6.58 35.48
CA ASP A 131 -34.55 -5.83 36.08
C ASP A 131 -34.44 -5.86 37.60
N VAL A 132 -34.79 -4.75 38.25
CA VAL A 132 -34.78 -4.60 39.71
C VAL A 132 -35.91 -3.69 40.14
N HIS A 133 -36.59 -4.05 41.23
CA HIS A 133 -37.56 -3.17 41.86
C HIS A 133 -36.83 -2.20 42.80
N LEU A 134 -37.05 -0.90 42.60
CA LEU A 134 -36.44 0.17 43.40
C LEU A 134 -37.55 1.08 43.93
N ASP A 135 -37.53 1.31 45.25
CA ASP A 135 -38.37 2.31 45.90
C ASP A 135 -37.77 3.71 45.73
N GLN A 136 -38.52 4.75 46.11
CA GLN A 136 -37.96 6.11 46.16
C GLN A 136 -36.85 6.16 47.22
N GLY A 137 -35.63 6.55 46.82
CA GLY A 137 -34.48 6.60 47.72
C GLY A 137 -33.13 6.65 47.01
N THR A 138 -32.07 6.67 47.81
CA THR A 138 -30.67 6.66 47.34
C THR A 138 -30.13 5.23 47.35
N TYR A 139 -29.50 4.84 46.25
CA TYR A 139 -28.89 3.53 46.06
C TYR A 139 -27.44 3.67 45.64
N LYS A 140 -26.65 2.62 45.88
CA LYS A 140 -25.25 2.53 45.46
C LYS A 140 -25.07 1.35 44.51
N ILE A 141 -24.51 1.62 43.33
CA ILE A 141 -24.05 0.60 42.40
C ILE A 141 -22.59 0.26 42.68
N VAL A 142 -22.23 -1.02 42.68
CA VAL A 142 -20.87 -1.51 42.91
C VAL A 142 -20.50 -2.53 41.83
N ILE A 143 -19.37 -2.31 41.18
CA ILE A 143 -18.77 -3.17 40.17
C ILE A 143 -17.59 -3.92 40.81
N SER A 144 -17.57 -5.23 40.71
CA SER A 144 -16.49 -6.08 41.22
C SER A 144 -16.01 -7.08 40.16
N LYS A 145 -14.79 -7.59 40.31
CA LYS A 145 -14.22 -8.59 39.41
C LYS A 145 -14.71 -10.00 39.78
N ILE A 146 -14.90 -10.85 38.78
CA ILE A 146 -15.23 -12.27 38.96
C ILE A 146 -14.01 -13.09 38.56
N ASP A 147 -13.64 -14.08 39.38
CA ASP A 147 -12.50 -15.00 39.20
C ASP A 147 -11.10 -14.36 39.31
N LYS A 148 -10.41 -14.64 40.43
CA LYS A 148 -9.08 -14.12 40.75
C LYS A 148 -7.96 -14.78 39.95
N ASN A 149 -8.20 -15.99 39.44
CA ASN A 149 -7.15 -16.85 38.90
C ASN A 149 -7.09 -16.84 37.37
N ALA A 150 -8.10 -16.30 36.69
CA ALA A 150 -8.09 -16.17 35.24
C ALA A 150 -7.17 -15.03 34.75
N ARG A 151 -6.49 -15.27 33.62
CA ARG A 151 -5.71 -14.24 32.91
C ARG A 151 -6.63 -13.47 31.98
N TYR A 152 -6.66 -12.15 32.12
CA TYR A 152 -7.52 -11.27 31.33
C TYR A 152 -6.72 -10.55 30.26
N TYR A 153 -7.29 -10.48 29.06
CA TYR A 153 -6.74 -9.69 27.96
C TYR A 153 -7.16 -8.22 28.12
N PHE A 154 -6.33 -7.29 27.64
CA PHE A 154 -6.53 -5.85 27.88
C PHE A 154 -7.79 -5.26 27.20
N TYR A 155 -8.47 -6.00 26.33
CA TYR A 155 -9.76 -5.62 25.72
C TYR A 155 -10.98 -6.03 26.57
N THR A 156 -10.79 -6.48 27.81
CA THR A 156 -11.88 -7.01 28.65
C THR A 156 -12.14 -6.11 29.86
N ARG A 157 -13.30 -6.26 30.52
CA ARG A 157 -13.71 -5.40 31.67
C ARG A 157 -13.59 -3.90 31.37
N ALA A 158 -13.95 -3.48 30.16
CA ALA A 158 -14.03 -2.07 29.78
C ALA A 158 -15.51 -1.66 29.76
N ILE A 159 -15.92 -0.87 30.74
CA ILE A 159 -17.31 -0.46 30.96
C ILE A 159 -17.43 1.02 30.56
N ASP A 160 -18.37 1.31 29.65
CA ASP A 160 -18.63 2.68 29.15
C ASP A 160 -19.60 3.40 30.09
N CYS A 161 -20.83 2.89 30.20
CA CYS A 161 -21.87 3.55 30.98
C CYS A 161 -22.95 2.58 31.46
N ILE A 162 -23.77 3.07 32.39
CA ILE A 162 -24.94 2.38 32.91
C ILE A 162 -26.17 3.29 32.74
N LEU A 163 -27.24 2.75 32.16
CA LEU A 163 -28.55 3.40 32.07
C LEU A 163 -29.52 2.71 33.03
N ILE A 164 -30.27 3.50 33.79
CA ILE A 164 -31.32 3.00 34.69
C ILE A 164 -32.64 3.62 34.23
N THR A 165 -33.57 2.81 33.75
CA THR A 165 -34.83 3.29 33.14
C THR A 165 -36.04 2.48 33.60
N ASP A 166 -37.19 3.13 33.75
CA ASP A 166 -38.50 2.47 33.98
C ASP A 166 -39.16 1.99 32.67
N GLY A 167 -38.55 2.29 31.51
CA GLY A 167 -38.92 1.79 30.19
C GLY A 167 -38.39 0.38 29.91
N LEU A 168 -38.97 -0.65 30.53
CA LEU A 168 -38.46 -2.05 30.50
C LEU A 168 -38.27 -2.65 29.09
N ASN A 169 -39.04 -2.17 28.12
CA ASN A 169 -39.01 -2.62 26.72
C ASN A 169 -38.25 -1.66 25.79
N GLU A 170 -37.74 -0.54 26.30
CA GLU A 170 -36.98 0.42 25.50
C GLU A 170 -35.58 -0.12 25.20
N GLN A 171 -35.13 0.10 23.96
CA GLN A 171 -33.74 -0.17 23.61
C GLN A 171 -32.85 0.89 24.25
N PRO A 172 -31.74 0.51 24.92
CA PRO A 172 -30.86 1.46 25.56
C PRO A 172 -30.21 2.38 24.52
N ASP A 173 -30.25 3.69 24.77
CA ASP A 173 -29.63 4.72 23.93
C ASP A 173 -28.80 5.69 24.78
N ASN A 174 -27.48 5.63 24.62
CA ASN A 174 -26.53 6.52 25.28
C ASN A 174 -26.25 7.80 24.48
N SER A 175 -26.77 7.92 23.26
CA SER A 175 -26.46 9.04 22.36
C SER A 175 -26.77 10.43 22.90
N PRO A 176 -27.78 10.66 23.79
CA PRO A 176 -28.02 11.98 24.37
C PRO A 176 -26.98 12.45 25.39
N PHE A 177 -26.19 11.54 25.96
CA PHE A 177 -25.32 11.82 27.12
C PHE A 177 -23.85 12.07 26.75
N GLY A 178 -23.47 11.80 25.50
CA GLY A 178 -22.14 12.06 24.96
C GLY A 178 -21.96 13.49 24.41
N PRO A 179 -20.79 13.78 23.83
CA PRO A 179 -20.58 14.99 23.03
C PRO A 179 -21.69 15.15 21.99
N GLN A 180 -22.22 16.36 21.85
CA GLN A 180 -23.27 16.67 20.89
C GLN A 180 -22.77 17.63 19.82
N LEU A 181 -23.31 17.49 18.61
CA LEU A 181 -23.12 18.43 17.51
C LEU A 181 -24.48 18.84 16.95
N TYR A 182 -24.72 20.14 16.91
CA TYR A 182 -25.91 20.76 16.34
C TYR A 182 -25.52 21.64 15.15
N VAL A 183 -26.44 21.76 14.19
CA VAL A 183 -26.32 22.72 13.10
C VAL A 183 -27.60 23.54 12.96
N ARG A 184 -27.45 24.83 12.68
CA ARG A 184 -28.52 25.68 12.16
C ARG A 184 -28.12 26.18 10.79
N ILE A 185 -29.07 26.24 9.87
CA ILE A 185 -28.80 26.65 8.49
C ILE A 185 -29.68 27.84 8.13
N GLU A 186 -29.06 28.88 7.57
CA GLU A 186 -29.74 29.99 6.90
C GLU A 186 -29.50 29.86 5.40
N PHE A 187 -30.51 29.40 4.67
CA PHE A 187 -30.46 29.30 3.22
C PHE A 187 -30.65 30.67 2.59
N GLY A 188 -29.81 31.00 1.61
CA GLY A 188 -29.94 32.21 0.80
C GLY A 188 -30.97 32.08 -0.32
N SER A 189 -30.97 33.07 -1.21
CA SER A 189 -31.77 33.08 -2.43
C SER A 189 -31.13 32.20 -3.52
N GLY A 190 -31.93 31.81 -4.52
CA GLY A 190 -31.43 31.10 -5.71
C GLY A 190 -31.67 29.59 -5.74
N HIS A 191 -32.55 29.06 -4.87
CA HIS A 191 -33.00 27.65 -4.94
C HIS A 191 -34.35 27.59 -5.67
N GLU A 192 -34.44 26.82 -6.76
CA GLU A 192 -35.58 26.83 -7.69
C GLU A 192 -36.84 26.14 -7.15
N LYS A 193 -36.68 25.08 -6.37
CA LYS A 193 -37.76 24.29 -5.77
C LYS A 193 -37.34 23.78 -4.37
N PRO A 194 -38.26 23.32 -3.52
CA PRO A 194 -37.91 22.74 -2.23
C PRO A 194 -36.86 21.64 -2.36
N PHE A 195 -35.97 21.53 -1.38
CA PHE A 195 -34.83 20.60 -1.42
C PHE A 195 -34.48 20.07 -0.03
N TYR A 196 -33.70 18.99 0.05
CA TYR A 196 -33.05 18.56 1.29
C TYR A 196 -31.52 18.66 1.12
N VAL A 197 -30.77 18.63 2.22
CA VAL A 197 -29.31 18.54 2.15
C VAL A 197 -28.93 17.06 2.28
N HIS A 198 -28.42 16.49 1.19
CA HIS A 198 -27.78 15.17 1.24
C HIS A 198 -26.36 15.33 1.79
N ILE A 199 -26.01 14.44 2.72
CA ILE A 199 -24.71 14.39 3.36
C ILE A 199 -24.11 13.01 3.14
N PHE A 200 -22.94 12.97 2.51
CA PHE A 200 -22.09 11.79 2.47
C PHE A 200 -21.01 11.93 3.55
N GLY A 201 -21.07 11.10 4.58
CA GLY A 201 -20.05 11.01 5.61
C GLY A 201 -18.93 10.08 5.18
N ASN A 202 -17.72 10.62 5.05
CA ASN A 202 -16.49 9.89 4.80
C ASN A 202 -15.65 9.90 6.09
N TYR A 203 -15.47 8.73 6.69
CA TYR A 203 -14.88 8.55 8.00
C TYR A 203 -13.44 8.02 7.91
N TYR A 204 -12.67 8.16 8.99
CA TYR A 204 -11.29 7.67 9.07
C TYR A 204 -11.18 6.31 9.78
N ARG A 205 -12.30 5.60 9.91
CA ARG A 205 -12.39 4.19 10.32
C ARG A 205 -13.71 3.56 9.91
N ALA A 206 -13.77 2.24 9.99
CA ALA A 206 -14.98 1.48 9.74
C ALA A 206 -16.12 1.81 10.75
N PRO A 207 -17.39 1.83 10.29
CA PRO A 207 -17.79 1.86 8.88
C PRO A 207 -17.36 3.17 8.19
N TRP A 208 -16.69 3.04 7.04
CA TRP A 208 -15.97 4.14 6.38
C TRP A 208 -16.89 5.17 5.73
N TYR A 209 -18.14 4.81 5.45
CA TYR A 209 -19.06 5.64 4.70
C TYR A 209 -20.47 5.63 5.29
N GLY A 210 -21.19 6.75 5.15
CA GLY A 210 -22.60 6.85 5.49
C GLY A 210 -23.34 7.86 4.61
N HIS A 211 -24.60 7.56 4.30
CA HIS A 211 -25.49 8.48 3.59
C HIS A 211 -26.56 9.00 4.54
N PHE A 212 -26.77 10.31 4.52
CA PHE A 212 -27.76 10.97 5.36
C PHE A 212 -28.55 12.02 4.58
N ALA A 213 -29.78 12.23 5.01
CA ALA A 213 -30.66 13.29 4.53
C ALA A 213 -30.99 14.22 5.70
N LEU A 214 -30.67 15.50 5.54
CA LEU A 214 -31.02 16.55 6.50
C LEU A 214 -32.17 17.37 5.94
N SER A 215 -33.25 17.50 6.72
CA SER A 215 -34.45 18.24 6.34
C SER A 215 -35.09 18.92 7.56
N ASN A 216 -36.29 19.50 7.42
CA ASN A 216 -37.04 20.07 8.55
C ASN A 216 -37.42 19.01 9.61
N SER A 217 -37.40 17.71 9.29
CA SER A 217 -37.60 16.62 10.26
C SER A 217 -36.35 16.30 11.11
N GLY A 218 -35.19 16.86 10.77
CA GLY A 218 -33.91 16.47 11.37
C GLY A 218 -33.04 15.64 10.42
N LEU A 219 -32.05 14.95 11.00
CA LEU A 219 -31.11 14.09 10.30
C LEU A 219 -31.62 12.64 10.25
N GLU A 220 -31.69 12.08 9.05
CA GLU A 220 -32.07 10.69 8.80
C GLU A 220 -30.92 9.95 8.11
N GLN A 221 -30.59 8.71 8.50
CA GLN A 221 -29.59 7.88 7.82
C GLN A 221 -30.21 7.17 6.62
N THR A 222 -30.63 7.96 5.64
CA THR A 222 -31.32 7.53 4.41
C THR A 222 -30.78 8.30 3.21
N LEU A 223 -31.10 7.84 1.99
CA LEU A 223 -30.72 8.56 0.76
C LEU A 223 -31.56 9.84 0.56
N GLN A 224 -32.78 9.88 1.10
CA GLN A 224 -33.71 10.99 1.04
C GLN A 224 -34.64 10.98 2.27
N PRO A 225 -35.24 12.11 2.67
CA PRO A 225 -36.13 12.17 3.83
C PRO A 225 -37.33 11.23 3.70
N SER A 226 -37.65 10.48 4.75
CA SER A 226 -38.74 9.50 4.77
C SER A 226 -40.12 10.12 4.52
N GLN A 227 -40.31 11.38 4.92
CA GLN A 227 -41.56 12.13 4.71
C GLN A 227 -41.63 12.86 3.36
N GLY A 228 -40.64 12.67 2.48
CA GLY A 228 -40.58 13.25 1.14
C GLY A 228 -40.56 14.79 1.15
N GLU A 229 -41.09 15.40 0.09
CA GLU A 229 -41.03 16.85 -0.13
C GLU A 229 -41.67 17.71 0.98
N LYS A 230 -42.54 17.13 1.82
CA LYS A 230 -43.24 17.85 2.90
C LYS A 230 -42.29 18.44 3.93
N VAL A 231 -41.13 17.81 4.12
CA VAL A 231 -40.11 18.23 5.10
C VAL A 231 -38.92 18.94 4.44
N PHE A 232 -38.97 19.17 3.13
CA PHE A 232 -37.89 19.85 2.42
C PHE A 232 -37.76 21.31 2.85
N PHE A 233 -36.53 21.81 2.79
CA PHE A 233 -36.20 23.21 2.99
C PHE A 233 -36.67 24.07 1.82
N LYS A 234 -36.83 25.36 2.08
CA LYS A 234 -37.19 26.39 1.09
C LYS A 234 -36.08 27.43 0.97
N SER A 235 -36.02 28.13 -0.16
CA SER A 235 -35.11 29.28 -0.32
C SER A 235 -35.42 30.36 0.73
N ASN A 236 -34.39 31.08 1.20
CA ASN A 236 -34.50 32.11 2.24
C ASN A 236 -35.04 31.61 3.60
N GLN A 237 -34.96 30.30 3.87
CA GLN A 237 -35.38 29.72 5.14
C GLN A 237 -34.23 29.71 6.16
N LYS A 238 -34.56 30.01 7.43
CA LYS A 238 -33.74 29.70 8.60
C LYS A 238 -34.30 28.46 9.31
N THR A 239 -33.47 27.46 9.58
CA THR A 239 -33.87 26.24 10.29
C THR A 239 -33.89 26.46 11.81
N PRO A 240 -34.60 25.61 12.59
CA PRO A 240 -34.25 25.42 14.00
C PRO A 240 -32.85 24.79 14.15
N TRP A 241 -32.38 24.62 15.39
CA TRP A 241 -31.21 23.78 15.66
C TRP A 241 -31.53 22.31 15.38
N LEU A 242 -30.75 21.69 14.50
CA LEU A 242 -30.88 20.29 14.11
C LEU A 242 -29.72 19.50 14.73
N ASN A 243 -30.02 18.43 15.46
CA ASN A 243 -29.00 17.54 16.02
C ASN A 243 -28.40 16.69 14.89
N ILE A 244 -27.08 16.78 14.72
CA ILE A 244 -26.31 16.02 13.73
C ILE A 244 -25.19 15.19 14.37
N THR A 245 -25.28 14.92 15.69
CA THR A 245 -24.30 14.13 16.45
C THR A 245 -24.01 12.78 15.79
N LYS A 246 -24.99 12.15 15.12
CA LYS A 246 -24.82 10.87 14.41
C LYS A 246 -23.83 10.92 13.23
N LEU A 247 -23.45 12.11 12.76
CA LEU A 247 -22.41 12.28 11.74
C LEU A 247 -20.99 12.23 12.31
N MET A 248 -20.82 12.27 13.63
CA MET A 248 -19.51 12.46 14.25
C MET A 248 -18.91 11.17 14.79
N TYR A 249 -17.65 10.91 14.42
CA TYR A 249 -16.76 10.03 15.16
C TYR A 249 -15.88 10.87 16.06
N PHE A 250 -16.21 10.91 17.35
CA PHE A 250 -15.50 11.77 18.31
C PHE A 250 -14.05 11.32 18.59
N ASP A 251 -13.63 10.15 18.11
CA ASP A 251 -12.23 9.70 18.12
C ASP A 251 -11.37 10.26 16.99
N SER A 252 -11.96 10.47 15.81
CA SER A 252 -11.21 10.70 14.57
C SER A 252 -11.71 11.87 13.73
N GLY A 253 -12.87 12.43 14.07
CA GLY A 253 -13.56 13.44 13.28
C GLY A 253 -14.32 12.85 12.10
N VAL A 254 -14.77 13.71 11.20
CA VAL A 254 -15.50 13.33 9.99
C VAL A 254 -15.21 14.28 8.84
N ASN A 255 -15.25 13.76 7.60
CA ASN A 255 -15.24 14.54 6.37
C ASN A 255 -16.61 14.41 5.68
N LEU A 256 -17.38 15.49 5.66
CA LEU A 256 -18.74 15.52 5.15
C LEU A 256 -18.77 16.16 3.77
N THR A 257 -19.38 15.50 2.78
CA THR A 257 -19.74 16.13 1.49
C THR A 257 -21.22 16.51 1.51
N LEU A 258 -21.51 17.80 1.32
CA LEU A 258 -22.86 18.37 1.40
C LEU A 258 -23.35 18.82 0.01
N SER A 259 -24.57 18.44 -0.36
CA SER A 259 -25.22 18.88 -1.60
C SER A 259 -26.71 19.12 -1.39
N ALA A 260 -27.25 20.19 -1.96
CA ALA A 260 -28.70 20.37 -2.04
C ALA A 260 -29.26 19.41 -3.10
N ARG A 261 -30.36 18.72 -2.80
CA ARG A 261 -30.94 17.71 -3.68
C ARG A 261 -32.46 17.76 -3.71
N TYR A 262 -33.00 17.41 -4.87
CA TYR A 262 -34.43 17.27 -5.11
C TYR A 262 -34.87 15.80 -5.02
N SER A 263 -33.99 14.90 -5.44
CA SER A 263 -34.03 13.47 -5.17
C SER A 263 -32.60 12.95 -5.02
N TYR A 264 -32.39 11.67 -4.71
CA TYR A 264 -31.02 11.15 -4.63
C TYR A 264 -30.23 11.32 -5.94
N TYR A 265 -30.89 11.20 -7.10
CA TYR A 265 -30.27 11.32 -8.43
C TYR A 265 -30.44 12.71 -9.06
N ASP A 266 -31.29 13.58 -8.51
CA ASP A 266 -31.54 14.94 -8.98
C ASP A 266 -30.90 15.95 -8.01
N ILE A 267 -29.67 16.37 -8.34
CA ILE A 267 -28.85 17.29 -7.54
C ILE A 267 -29.21 18.73 -7.90
N ALA A 268 -29.51 19.56 -6.89
CA ALA A 268 -29.75 20.97 -7.13
C ALA A 268 -28.46 21.65 -7.61
N PRO A 269 -28.53 22.57 -8.58
CA PRO A 269 -27.33 23.16 -9.19
C PRO A 269 -26.52 24.03 -8.22
N ARG A 270 -27.14 24.50 -7.12
CA ARG A 270 -26.55 25.47 -6.20
C ARG A 270 -26.93 25.15 -4.75
N LEU A 271 -25.99 25.38 -3.84
CA LEU A 271 -26.19 25.41 -2.40
C LEU A 271 -25.67 26.75 -1.86
N ASN A 272 -26.61 27.66 -1.53
CA ASN A 272 -26.31 28.96 -0.94
C ASN A 272 -26.80 28.97 0.51
N ALA A 273 -25.88 28.85 1.47
CA ALA A 273 -26.24 28.73 2.88
C ALA A 273 -25.16 29.25 3.84
N THR A 274 -25.61 29.69 5.02
CA THR A 274 -24.76 29.89 6.20
C THR A 274 -25.06 28.80 7.22
N PHE A 275 -24.04 28.01 7.57
CA PHE A 275 -24.10 26.94 8.56
C PHE A 275 -23.50 27.43 9.87
N TYR A 276 -24.26 27.31 10.95
CA TYR A 276 -23.83 27.59 12.32
C TYR A 276 -23.69 26.24 13.02
N PHE A 277 -22.47 25.80 13.33
CA PHE A 277 -22.20 24.58 14.08
C PHE A 277 -22.02 24.90 15.55
N ALA A 278 -22.66 24.14 16.43
CA ALA A 278 -22.63 24.36 17.87
C ALA A 278 -22.60 23.06 18.67
N TYR A 279 -22.02 23.08 19.87
CA TYR A 279 -22.02 21.91 20.76
C TYR A 279 -23.30 21.77 21.60
N ALA A 280 -24.19 22.76 21.54
CA ALA A 280 -25.51 22.80 22.15
C ALA A 280 -26.44 23.65 21.27
N PRO A 281 -27.78 23.52 21.36
CA PRO A 281 -28.72 24.31 20.56
C PRO A 281 -28.86 25.75 21.07
N ASP A 282 -27.73 26.47 21.19
CA ASP A 282 -27.60 27.83 21.73
C ASP A 282 -26.59 28.63 20.88
N GLU A 283 -26.87 29.91 20.64
CA GLU A 283 -25.97 30.84 19.94
C GLU A 283 -24.60 30.96 20.62
N LYS A 284 -24.56 30.91 21.96
CA LYS A 284 -23.32 30.99 22.75
C LYS A 284 -22.46 29.74 22.61
N ALA A 285 -23.04 28.65 22.10
CA ALA A 285 -22.35 27.37 21.90
C ALA A 285 -21.82 27.19 20.46
N ILE A 286 -21.90 28.23 19.61
CA ILE A 286 -21.38 28.19 18.25
C ILE A 286 -19.85 28.04 18.27
N VAL A 287 -19.36 27.03 17.55
CA VAL A 287 -17.93 26.74 17.40
C VAL A 287 -17.39 27.14 16.03
N LYS A 288 -18.22 27.10 14.98
CA LYS A 288 -17.82 27.47 13.62
C LYS A 288 -19.03 28.00 12.84
N ILE A 289 -18.79 29.06 12.08
CA ILE A 289 -19.74 29.60 11.09
C ILE A 289 -19.13 29.42 9.71
N ILE A 290 -19.84 28.76 8.81
CA ILE A 290 -19.41 28.55 7.42
C ILE A 290 -20.44 29.19 6.49
N ARG A 291 -20.02 30.20 5.74
CA ARG A 291 -20.85 30.84 4.70
C ARG A 291 -20.36 30.40 3.33
N ARG A 292 -21.22 29.72 2.57
CA ARG A 292 -20.88 29.21 1.24
C ARG A 292 -22.01 29.40 0.25
N ASP A 293 -21.61 29.77 -0.95
CA ASP A 293 -22.45 29.87 -2.14
C ASP A 293 -21.72 29.11 -3.24
N VAL A 294 -22.12 27.85 -3.43
CA VAL A 294 -21.39 26.89 -4.27
C VAL A 294 -22.28 26.34 -5.37
N MET A 295 -21.67 26.11 -6.52
CA MET A 295 -22.30 25.37 -7.61
C MET A 295 -21.97 23.88 -7.43
N GLY A 296 -22.97 23.06 -7.08
CA GLY A 296 -22.79 21.64 -6.75
C GLY A 296 -22.69 21.36 -5.25
N SER A 297 -21.49 21.00 -4.77
CA SER A 297 -21.25 20.56 -3.39
C SER A 297 -19.99 21.19 -2.78
N MET A 298 -19.92 21.07 -1.47
CA MET A 298 -18.78 21.47 -0.65
C MET A 298 -18.45 20.37 0.36
N ARG A 299 -17.21 20.37 0.85
CA ARG A 299 -16.82 19.52 1.97
C ARG A 299 -16.56 20.30 3.25
N ILE A 300 -16.90 19.67 4.37
CA ILE A 300 -16.68 20.16 5.72
C ILE A 300 -15.93 19.08 6.49
N ILE A 301 -14.79 19.43 7.07
CA ILE A 301 -14.01 18.55 7.93
C ILE A 301 -14.21 19.02 9.37
N ILE A 302 -14.73 18.11 10.19
CA ILE A 302 -15.00 18.36 11.60
C ILE A 302 -14.02 17.50 12.43
N PRO A 303 -13.20 18.12 13.31
CA PRO A 303 -12.24 17.41 14.13
C PRO A 303 -12.89 16.69 15.31
N PRO A 304 -12.20 15.71 15.92
CA PRO A 304 -12.60 15.16 17.20
C PRO A 304 -12.56 16.27 18.26
N ASP A 305 -13.43 16.15 19.26
CA ASP A 305 -13.50 17.06 20.42
C ASP A 305 -13.37 18.56 20.08
N PHE A 306 -14.21 19.02 19.15
CA PHE A 306 -14.20 20.38 18.59
C PHE A 306 -14.60 21.49 19.58
N LYS A 307 -14.87 21.16 20.85
CA LYS A 307 -15.17 22.14 21.90
C LYS A 307 -13.91 22.84 22.38
N GLU A 308 -12.79 22.12 22.41
CA GLU A 308 -11.49 22.66 22.77
C GLU A 308 -11.00 23.61 21.69
N GLN A 309 -10.43 24.75 22.09
CA GLN A 309 -10.03 25.81 21.17
C GLN A 309 -9.05 25.31 20.09
N GLU A 310 -8.05 24.51 20.48
CA GLU A 310 -7.07 23.93 19.55
C GLU A 310 -7.72 23.04 18.47
N ASN A 311 -8.77 22.30 18.83
CA ASN A 311 -9.50 21.47 17.88
C ASN A 311 -10.50 22.31 17.08
N ALA A 312 -11.13 23.33 17.66
CA ALA A 312 -12.01 24.24 16.92
C ALA A 312 -11.29 24.89 15.71
N GLU A 313 -9.99 25.20 15.85
CA GLU A 313 -9.15 25.72 14.75
C GLU A 313 -8.95 24.73 13.59
N LYS A 314 -9.07 23.42 13.85
CA LYS A 314 -8.96 22.36 12.82
C LYS A 314 -10.27 22.20 12.02
N PHE A 315 -11.36 22.83 12.45
CA PHE A 315 -12.64 22.82 11.74
C PHE A 315 -12.54 23.65 10.46
N THR A 316 -12.55 22.98 9.31
CA THR A 316 -12.21 23.58 8.02
C THR A 316 -13.10 23.05 6.88
N THR A 317 -13.00 23.70 5.73
CA THR A 317 -13.65 23.31 4.48
C THR A 317 -12.62 22.90 3.42
N ASP A 318 -13.12 22.29 2.36
CA ASP A 318 -12.36 22.03 1.13
C ASP A 318 -11.64 23.29 0.59
N LEU A 319 -12.36 24.42 0.46
CA LEU A 319 -11.84 25.66 -0.10
C LEU A 319 -10.81 26.31 0.83
N GLU A 320 -11.04 26.34 2.14
CA GLU A 320 -10.05 26.86 3.10
C GLU A 320 -8.74 26.06 3.03
N LEU A 321 -8.82 24.74 2.88
CA LEU A 321 -7.63 23.89 2.70
C LEU A 321 -6.96 24.11 1.35
N ALA A 322 -7.72 24.17 0.26
CA ALA A 322 -7.19 24.47 -1.07
C ALA A 322 -6.49 25.83 -1.12
N GLU A 323 -7.04 26.85 -0.47
CA GLU A 323 -6.44 28.19 -0.38
C GLU A 323 -5.22 28.22 0.53
N LYS A 324 -5.23 27.51 1.66
CA LYS A 324 -4.07 27.39 2.56
C LYS A 324 -2.85 26.84 1.80
N TYR A 325 -2.98 25.66 1.23
CA TYR A 325 -1.86 25.04 0.50
C TYR A 325 -1.57 25.75 -0.80
N GLY A 326 -2.60 26.30 -1.42
CA GLY A 326 -2.45 27.16 -2.58
C GLY A 326 -1.56 28.37 -2.31
N THR A 327 -1.82 29.12 -1.24
CA THR A 327 -1.03 30.30 -0.86
C THR A 327 0.42 29.92 -0.60
N ILE A 328 0.66 28.77 0.05
CA ILE A 328 2.00 28.21 0.22
C ILE A 328 2.64 27.93 -1.14
N ALA A 329 1.92 27.32 -2.09
CA ALA A 329 2.42 27.01 -3.42
C ALA A 329 2.74 28.26 -4.26
N ASP A 330 1.92 29.31 -4.14
CA ASP A 330 2.15 30.59 -4.81
C ASP A 330 3.39 31.33 -4.28
N ALA A 331 3.71 31.14 -2.99
CA ALA A 331 4.89 31.73 -2.34
C ALA A 331 6.15 30.83 -2.42
N ALA A 332 5.99 29.55 -2.76
CA ALA A 332 7.08 28.60 -2.79
C ALA A 332 8.09 28.92 -3.89
N LYS A 333 9.37 28.72 -3.60
CA LYS A 333 10.42 28.73 -4.62
C LYS A 333 10.38 27.40 -5.36
N TRP A 334 9.99 27.41 -6.63
CA TRP A 334 9.97 26.22 -7.48
C TRP A 334 11.29 26.06 -8.24
N PRO A 335 11.67 24.83 -8.63
CA PRO A 335 12.88 24.59 -9.39
C PRO A 335 12.83 25.28 -10.76
N GLU A 336 13.92 26.00 -11.06
CA GLU A 336 14.15 26.68 -12.35
C GLU A 336 14.92 25.80 -13.34
N ILE A 337 15.52 24.72 -12.86
CA ILE A 337 16.27 23.78 -13.71
C ILE A 337 15.34 22.96 -14.59
N GLY A 338 15.88 22.47 -15.71
CA GLY A 338 15.17 21.59 -16.63
C GLY A 338 13.89 22.21 -17.21
N ARG A 339 12.89 21.38 -17.51
CA ARG A 339 11.59 21.84 -18.04
C ARG A 339 10.49 20.80 -17.84
N LYS A 340 9.23 21.22 -17.79
CA LYS A 340 8.08 20.29 -17.72
C LYS A 340 8.11 19.30 -18.89
N PRO A 341 7.83 18.00 -18.66
CA PRO A 341 7.72 17.02 -19.74
C PRO A 341 6.65 17.39 -20.77
N GLN A 342 6.97 17.21 -22.05
CA GLN A 342 6.03 17.35 -23.18
C GLN A 342 5.71 15.99 -23.81
N ILE A 343 6.63 15.03 -23.71
CA ILE A 343 6.58 13.71 -24.34
C ILE A 343 6.52 12.62 -23.27
N PHE A 344 7.29 12.72 -22.19
CA PHE A 344 7.27 11.69 -21.13
C PHE A 344 5.97 11.80 -20.30
N PRO A 345 5.11 10.78 -20.23
CA PRO A 345 3.92 10.79 -19.37
C PRO A 345 4.32 10.64 -17.89
N PHE A 346 4.17 11.72 -17.13
CA PHE A 346 4.35 11.73 -15.68
C PHE A 346 3.08 12.27 -15.02
N PHE A 347 2.30 11.39 -14.43
CA PHE A 347 1.01 11.70 -13.84
C PHE A 347 1.08 11.86 -12.32
N VAL A 348 -0.04 12.30 -11.75
CA VAL A 348 -0.32 12.20 -10.32
C VAL A 348 -1.74 11.68 -10.09
N SER A 349 -1.93 10.85 -9.07
CA SER A 349 -3.23 10.48 -8.53
C SER A 349 -3.79 11.66 -7.75
N ALA A 350 -4.50 12.54 -8.46
CA ALA A 350 -4.99 13.80 -7.92
C ALA A 350 -6.29 13.69 -7.13
N ASN A 351 -7.12 12.67 -7.36
CA ASN A 351 -8.42 12.49 -6.67
C ASN A 351 -9.26 13.78 -6.49
N ILE A 352 -9.14 14.75 -7.41
CA ILE A 352 -9.98 15.95 -7.46
C ILE A 352 -11.21 15.54 -8.26
N PRO A 353 -12.39 15.40 -7.64
CA PRO A 353 -13.58 15.03 -8.38
C PRO A 353 -13.80 16.05 -9.48
N THR A 354 -13.77 15.60 -10.73
CA THR A 354 -13.97 16.53 -11.84
C THR A 354 -15.41 17.03 -11.84
N VAL A 355 -15.62 18.22 -12.39
CA VAL A 355 -16.95 18.73 -12.75
C VAL A 355 -17.74 17.74 -13.62
N ASN A 356 -17.06 16.74 -14.22
CA ASN A 356 -17.60 15.78 -15.18
C ASN A 356 -17.47 14.31 -14.73
N GLN A 357 -17.25 14.01 -13.44
CA GLN A 357 -17.21 12.62 -12.98
C GLN A 357 -18.67 12.13 -12.85
N GLU A 358 -19.11 11.36 -13.84
CA GLU A 358 -20.51 10.91 -14.04
C GLU A 358 -20.91 9.77 -13.07
N TYR A 359 -20.54 9.83 -11.79
CA TYR A 359 -21.21 9.02 -10.77
C TYR A 359 -22.43 9.81 -10.26
N PRO A 360 -23.67 9.39 -10.57
CA PRO A 360 -24.89 10.16 -10.24
C PRO A 360 -25.06 10.44 -8.74
N ALA A 361 -24.38 9.66 -7.89
CA ALA A 361 -24.43 9.76 -6.44
C ALA A 361 -23.48 10.81 -5.83
N ILE A 362 -22.42 11.22 -6.54
CA ILE A 362 -21.37 12.09 -6.02
C ILE A 362 -21.56 13.48 -6.61
N ALA A 363 -21.90 14.44 -5.76
CA ALA A 363 -22.09 15.81 -6.20
C ALA A 363 -20.75 16.45 -6.62
N LYS A 364 -20.80 17.29 -7.66
CA LYS A 364 -19.64 18.03 -8.18
C LYS A 364 -19.06 18.93 -7.10
N ILE A 365 -17.74 19.06 -7.00
CA ILE A 365 -17.16 20.08 -6.12
C ILE A 365 -17.29 21.48 -6.74
N ASP A 366 -17.31 22.51 -5.91
CA ASP A 366 -17.30 23.90 -6.35
C ASP A 366 -16.13 24.22 -7.29
N GLN A 367 -16.41 25.01 -8.33
CA GLN A 367 -15.43 25.37 -9.36
C GLN A 367 -14.23 26.13 -8.78
N LYS A 368 -14.41 26.97 -7.75
CA LYS A 368 -13.29 27.72 -7.15
C LYS A 368 -12.30 26.79 -6.48
N THR A 369 -12.79 25.79 -5.73
CA THR A 369 -11.94 24.77 -5.12
C THR A 369 -11.20 23.97 -6.19
N PHE A 370 -11.92 23.54 -7.24
CA PHE A 370 -11.33 22.82 -8.37
C PHE A 370 -10.20 23.62 -9.03
N ASP A 371 -10.46 24.87 -9.40
CA ASP A 371 -9.48 25.75 -10.06
C ASP A 371 -8.27 26.01 -9.15
N ARG A 372 -8.50 26.19 -7.84
CA ARG A 372 -7.42 26.42 -6.89
C ARG A 372 -6.50 25.20 -6.77
N GLU A 373 -7.04 23.99 -6.69
CA GLU A 373 -6.21 22.79 -6.63
C GLU A 373 -5.41 22.57 -7.91
N TRP A 374 -6.02 22.81 -9.08
CA TRP A 374 -5.32 22.68 -10.35
C TRP A 374 -4.25 23.76 -10.55
N LYS A 375 -4.45 24.98 -10.05
CA LYS A 375 -3.40 26.00 -10.00
C LYS A 375 -2.21 25.53 -9.16
N THR A 376 -2.44 24.86 -8.03
CA THR A 376 -1.36 24.28 -7.21
C THR A 376 -0.62 23.17 -7.97
N LEU A 377 -1.36 22.24 -8.58
CA LEU A 377 -0.77 21.15 -9.35
C LEU A 377 0.04 21.63 -10.56
N ASP A 378 -0.31 22.78 -11.15
CA ASP A 378 0.40 23.36 -12.30
C ASP A 378 1.86 23.69 -11.99
N TYR A 379 2.24 23.90 -10.73
CA TYR A 379 3.63 24.14 -10.37
C TYR A 379 4.53 22.89 -10.48
N PHE A 380 3.98 21.68 -10.34
CA PHE A 380 4.77 20.44 -10.35
C PHE A 380 5.21 20.04 -11.77
N GLY A 381 4.32 20.15 -12.76
CA GLY A 381 4.59 19.74 -14.15
C GLY A 381 4.04 18.36 -14.54
N PHE A 382 3.02 17.87 -13.84
CA PHE A 382 2.33 16.62 -14.21
C PHE A 382 1.60 16.73 -15.56
N SER A 383 1.48 15.61 -16.27
CA SER A 383 0.84 15.50 -17.60
C SER A 383 -0.68 15.38 -17.57
N ASN A 384 -1.32 15.51 -16.40
CA ASN A 384 -2.75 15.21 -16.23
C ASN A 384 -3.70 16.11 -17.05
N LYS A 385 -3.24 17.29 -17.52
CA LYS A 385 -4.06 18.19 -18.37
C LYS A 385 -3.94 17.85 -19.86
N GLU A 386 -2.78 17.35 -20.29
CA GLU A 386 -2.46 17.13 -21.70
C GLU A 386 -2.75 15.68 -22.15
N LYS A 387 -2.67 14.73 -21.21
CA LYS A 387 -2.73 13.29 -21.44
C LYS A 387 -3.79 12.62 -20.59
N ILE A 388 -4.28 11.47 -21.05
CA ILE A 388 -5.42 10.78 -20.44
C ILE A 388 -4.96 9.46 -19.79
N ILE A 389 -5.35 9.27 -18.53
CA ILE A 389 -5.40 7.97 -17.86
C ILE A 389 -6.83 7.45 -18.00
N LEU A 390 -6.99 6.21 -18.48
CA LEU A 390 -8.29 5.55 -18.53
C LEU A 390 -8.45 4.64 -17.31
N SER A 391 -9.61 4.72 -16.65
CA SER A 391 -10.06 3.73 -15.66
C SER A 391 -11.30 3.08 -16.23
N SER A 392 -11.34 1.75 -16.31
CA SER A 392 -12.43 1.03 -16.96
C SER A 392 -13.07 0.01 -16.03
N ASN A 393 -14.40 -0.13 -16.09
CA ASN A 393 -15.16 -1.11 -15.31
C ASN A 393 -15.23 -2.49 -15.98
N VAL A 394 -14.51 -2.72 -17.08
CA VAL A 394 -14.45 -4.02 -17.77
C VAL A 394 -14.12 -5.18 -16.84
N TRP A 395 -13.34 -4.93 -15.79
CA TRP A 395 -13.07 -5.89 -14.73
C TRP A 395 -14.34 -6.30 -13.97
N ASN A 396 -15.10 -5.35 -13.44
CA ASN A 396 -16.32 -5.62 -12.66
C ASN A 396 -17.46 -6.20 -13.50
N ALA A 397 -17.53 -5.86 -14.79
CA ALA A 397 -18.64 -6.22 -15.66
C ALA A 397 -18.70 -7.73 -15.97
N GLY A 398 -17.53 -8.37 -16.11
CA GLY A 398 -17.43 -9.76 -16.55
C GLY A 398 -17.35 -10.80 -15.43
N LEU A 399 -16.99 -10.40 -14.21
CA LEU A 399 -16.73 -11.37 -13.14
C LEU A 399 -18.01 -11.85 -12.47
N ARG A 400 -18.01 -13.14 -12.14
CA ARG A 400 -19.00 -13.68 -11.22
C ARG A 400 -18.78 -13.11 -9.81
N LYS A 401 -19.87 -12.67 -9.19
CA LYS A 401 -19.88 -12.02 -7.86
C LYS A 401 -19.61 -13.01 -6.73
N ASP A 402 -19.88 -14.29 -6.96
CA ASP A 402 -19.51 -15.41 -6.09
C ASP A 402 -18.06 -15.83 -6.40
N TYR A 403 -17.12 -15.15 -5.74
CA TYR A 403 -15.67 -15.38 -5.78
C TYR A 403 -15.00 -15.01 -7.12
N LEU A 404 -14.00 -14.11 -7.05
CA LEU A 404 -13.18 -13.51 -8.13
C LEU A 404 -12.54 -14.56 -9.09
N CYS A 405 -13.36 -15.23 -9.91
CA CYS A 405 -12.96 -16.32 -10.79
C CYS A 405 -12.50 -15.77 -12.14
N TYR A 406 -11.20 -15.87 -12.45
CA TYR A 406 -10.64 -15.37 -13.72
C TYR A 406 -10.99 -16.25 -14.92
N CYS A 407 -11.40 -17.50 -14.69
CA CYS A 407 -11.72 -18.48 -15.73
C CYS A 407 -13.20 -18.43 -16.17
N GLY A 408 -14.09 -17.89 -15.33
CA GLY A 408 -15.56 -17.90 -15.52
C GLY A 408 -16.13 -16.55 -15.93
N VAL A 409 -15.42 -15.83 -16.81
CA VAL A 409 -15.72 -14.44 -17.16
C VAL A 409 -16.81 -14.37 -18.23
N ASN A 410 -17.80 -13.50 -18.02
CA ASN A 410 -18.81 -13.16 -19.01
C ASN A 410 -18.23 -12.21 -20.06
N VAL A 411 -17.70 -12.79 -21.15
CA VAL A 411 -17.07 -12.07 -22.27
C VAL A 411 -17.96 -10.97 -22.83
N SER A 412 -19.23 -11.26 -23.12
CA SER A 412 -20.14 -10.26 -23.70
C SER A 412 -20.41 -9.08 -22.79
N ALA A 413 -20.39 -9.28 -21.46
CA ALA A 413 -20.50 -8.16 -20.52
C ALA A 413 -19.26 -7.27 -20.53
N VAL A 414 -18.06 -7.87 -20.59
CA VAL A 414 -16.78 -7.13 -20.75
C VAL A 414 -16.79 -6.29 -22.02
N GLU A 415 -17.11 -6.91 -23.17
CA GLU A 415 -17.15 -6.25 -24.48
C GLU A 415 -18.19 -5.12 -24.53
N ASN A 416 -19.39 -5.36 -23.99
CA ASN A 416 -20.44 -4.36 -23.95
C ASN A 416 -20.06 -3.17 -23.05
N THR A 417 -19.46 -3.41 -21.89
CA THR A 417 -18.95 -2.34 -21.02
C THR A 417 -17.88 -1.52 -21.72
N ALA A 418 -16.90 -2.16 -22.36
CA ALA A 418 -15.86 -1.47 -23.13
C ALA A 418 -16.47 -0.57 -24.22
N LYS A 419 -17.47 -1.08 -24.94
CA LYS A 419 -18.21 -0.33 -25.98
C LYS A 419 -18.93 0.89 -25.42
N VAL A 420 -19.70 0.72 -24.34
CA VAL A 420 -20.46 1.82 -23.71
C VAL A 420 -19.52 2.90 -23.19
N GLU A 421 -18.43 2.52 -22.51
CA GLU A 421 -17.44 3.47 -22.00
C GLU A 421 -16.75 4.22 -23.16
N ALA A 422 -16.39 3.54 -24.25
CA ALA A 422 -15.79 4.18 -25.43
C ALA A 422 -16.75 5.13 -26.15
N GLU A 423 -18.04 4.78 -26.26
CA GLU A 423 -19.07 5.66 -26.83
C GLU A 423 -19.26 6.91 -25.98
N GLN A 424 -19.31 6.78 -24.64
CA GLN A 424 -19.39 7.89 -23.71
C GLN A 424 -18.13 8.78 -23.78
N PHE A 425 -16.94 8.18 -23.84
CA PHE A 425 -15.68 8.88 -24.01
C PHE A 425 -15.67 9.75 -25.29
N LYS A 426 -16.16 9.19 -26.41
CA LYS A 426 -16.31 9.92 -27.68
C LYS A 426 -17.36 11.03 -27.61
N LYS A 427 -18.50 10.79 -26.94
CA LYS A 427 -19.53 11.82 -26.69
C LYS A 427 -19.01 13.01 -25.88
N GLN A 428 -18.05 12.79 -24.99
CA GLN A 428 -17.35 13.84 -24.24
C GLN A 428 -16.33 14.63 -25.09
N GLY A 429 -16.18 14.31 -26.39
CA GLY A 429 -15.24 14.98 -27.30
C GLY A 429 -13.77 14.64 -27.04
N LYS A 430 -13.48 13.59 -26.25
CA LYS A 430 -12.11 13.17 -25.94
C LYS A 430 -11.51 12.37 -27.09
N ASN A 431 -10.20 12.51 -27.30
CA ASN A 431 -9.47 11.82 -28.35
C ASN A 431 -8.79 10.55 -27.81
N PRO A 432 -9.12 9.34 -28.31
CA PRO A 432 -8.48 8.09 -27.91
C PRO A 432 -6.95 8.08 -28.08
N GLU A 433 -6.41 8.81 -29.06
CA GLU A 433 -4.96 8.93 -29.29
C GLU A 433 -4.20 9.64 -28.15
N LYS A 434 -4.91 10.29 -27.21
CA LYS A 434 -4.32 10.90 -26.02
C LYS A 434 -4.26 9.96 -24.81
N ILE A 435 -4.77 8.73 -24.93
CA ILE A 435 -4.73 7.73 -23.86
C ILE A 435 -3.28 7.26 -23.70
N SER A 436 -2.71 7.49 -22.51
CA SER A 436 -1.35 7.02 -22.20
C SER A 436 -1.36 5.60 -21.65
N TYR A 437 -2.36 5.24 -20.86
CA TYR A 437 -2.59 3.88 -20.37
C TYR A 437 -4.01 3.71 -19.82
N CYS A 438 -4.43 2.47 -19.63
CA CYS A 438 -5.64 2.08 -18.93
C CYS A 438 -5.31 1.15 -17.75
N MET A 439 -5.82 1.47 -16.56
CA MET A 439 -5.85 0.55 -15.41
C MET A 439 -7.19 -0.14 -15.35
N THR A 440 -7.19 -1.47 -15.33
CA THR A 440 -8.42 -2.27 -15.28
C THR A 440 -8.66 -2.88 -13.90
N MET A 441 -7.63 -3.00 -13.06
CA MET A 441 -7.73 -3.59 -11.73
C MET A 441 -6.69 -2.96 -10.79
N ASP A 442 -6.91 -3.15 -9.49
CA ASP A 442 -6.04 -2.69 -8.40
C ASP A 442 -5.46 -3.89 -7.64
N GLU A 443 -4.14 -4.03 -7.64
CA GLU A 443 -3.37 -5.05 -6.90
C GLU A 443 -3.85 -6.51 -6.99
N PRO A 444 -4.19 -7.07 -8.18
CA PRO A 444 -4.54 -8.48 -8.24
C PRO A 444 -3.38 -9.41 -7.88
N GLY A 445 -3.68 -10.39 -7.04
CA GLY A 445 -2.89 -11.61 -6.94
C GLY A 445 -3.22 -12.60 -8.07
N GLY A 446 -2.43 -13.67 -8.14
CA GLY A 446 -2.82 -14.83 -8.94
C GLY A 446 -4.06 -15.50 -8.34
N LEU A 447 -4.81 -16.23 -9.17
CA LEU A 447 -6.01 -16.94 -8.70
C LEU A 447 -5.69 -17.79 -7.47
N SER A 448 -6.51 -17.73 -6.42
CA SER A 448 -6.20 -18.45 -5.18
C SER A 448 -6.29 -19.96 -5.38
N VAL A 449 -5.36 -20.70 -4.78
CA VAL A 449 -5.38 -22.17 -4.83
C VAL A 449 -6.68 -22.70 -4.20
N GLU A 450 -7.12 -22.10 -3.09
CA GLU A 450 -8.39 -22.47 -2.46
C GLU A 450 -9.58 -22.39 -3.43
N HIS A 451 -9.64 -21.35 -4.26
CA HIS A 451 -10.67 -21.23 -5.28
C HIS A 451 -10.51 -22.28 -6.39
N LEU A 452 -9.28 -22.52 -6.84
CA LEU A 452 -8.99 -23.53 -7.86
C LEU A 452 -9.49 -24.93 -7.46
N LEU A 453 -9.34 -25.31 -6.19
CA LEU A 453 -9.80 -26.61 -5.67
C LEU A 453 -11.33 -26.76 -5.69
N LYS A 454 -12.08 -25.66 -5.60
CA LYS A 454 -13.56 -25.67 -5.47
C LYS A 454 -14.28 -25.39 -6.79
N CYS A 455 -13.62 -24.74 -7.76
CA CYS A 455 -14.28 -24.24 -8.96
C CYS A 455 -14.14 -25.20 -10.16
N GLN A 456 -15.26 -25.83 -10.55
CA GLN A 456 -15.28 -26.76 -11.70
C GLN A 456 -14.85 -26.12 -13.03
N ILE A 457 -15.19 -24.85 -13.26
CA ILE A 457 -14.75 -24.12 -14.47
C ILE A 457 -13.22 -24.01 -14.47
N CYS A 458 -12.63 -23.66 -13.33
CA CYS A 458 -11.18 -23.57 -13.20
C CYS A 458 -10.51 -24.94 -13.40
N THR A 459 -11.07 -26.02 -12.87
CA THR A 459 -10.57 -27.38 -13.09
C THR A 459 -10.56 -27.76 -14.57
N GLN A 460 -11.65 -27.46 -15.30
CA GLN A 460 -11.71 -27.68 -16.75
C GLN A 460 -10.68 -26.84 -17.51
N LYS A 461 -10.56 -25.55 -17.16
CA LYS A 461 -9.56 -24.65 -17.77
C LYS A 461 -8.12 -25.05 -17.43
N PHE A 462 -7.87 -25.59 -16.25
CA PHE A 462 -6.58 -26.14 -15.87
C PHE A 462 -6.18 -27.33 -16.76
N ARG A 463 -7.09 -28.29 -16.98
CA ARG A 463 -6.84 -29.40 -17.90
C ARG A 463 -6.61 -28.93 -19.34
N GLN A 464 -7.40 -27.96 -19.82
CA GLN A 464 -7.21 -27.34 -21.13
C GLN A 464 -5.82 -26.69 -21.25
N TYR A 465 -5.38 -25.96 -20.22
CA TYR A 465 -4.04 -25.38 -20.16
C TYR A 465 -2.94 -26.45 -20.29
N LEU A 466 -3.04 -27.57 -19.56
CA LEU A 466 -2.08 -28.67 -19.67
C LEU A 466 -2.08 -29.31 -21.07
N GLN A 467 -3.24 -29.44 -21.70
CA GLN A 467 -3.38 -29.92 -23.08
C GLN A 467 -2.78 -28.95 -24.10
N GLU A 468 -2.93 -27.64 -23.91
CA GLU A 468 -2.28 -26.60 -24.74
C GLU A 468 -0.75 -26.68 -24.66
N MET A 469 -0.22 -27.09 -23.50
CA MET A 469 1.21 -27.39 -23.32
C MET A 469 1.64 -28.72 -23.94
N LYS A 470 0.72 -29.45 -24.58
CA LYS A 470 0.93 -30.79 -25.19
C LYS A 470 1.34 -31.86 -24.17
N LEU A 471 0.89 -31.73 -22.92
CA LEU A 471 1.03 -32.77 -21.90
C LEU A 471 -0.07 -33.83 -22.06
N ILE A 472 0.16 -35.02 -21.52
CA ILE A 472 -0.76 -36.17 -21.52
C ILE A 472 -0.98 -36.67 -20.08
N PRO A 473 -2.09 -37.39 -19.77
CA PRO A 473 -2.37 -37.89 -18.43
C PRO A 473 -1.22 -38.67 -17.79
N GLU A 474 -0.48 -39.43 -18.60
CA GLU A 474 0.66 -40.25 -18.17
C GLU A 474 1.80 -39.42 -17.59
N ASN A 475 1.93 -38.14 -17.98
CA ASN A 475 2.88 -37.22 -17.36
C ASN A 475 2.57 -36.96 -15.87
N PHE A 476 1.36 -37.27 -15.42
CA PHE A 476 0.89 -37.08 -14.04
C PHE A 476 0.65 -38.43 -13.33
N GLY A 477 1.11 -39.55 -13.91
CA GLY A 477 0.95 -40.88 -13.32
C GLY A 477 -0.48 -41.44 -13.38
N VAL A 478 -1.34 -40.87 -14.23
CA VAL A 478 -2.74 -41.30 -14.43
C VAL A 478 -3.00 -41.59 -15.90
N ASN A 479 -4.11 -42.25 -16.22
CA ASN A 479 -4.49 -42.61 -17.60
C ASN A 479 -5.71 -41.83 -18.13
N ASN A 480 -6.25 -40.91 -17.33
CA ASN A 480 -7.42 -40.12 -17.68
C ASN A 480 -7.28 -38.67 -17.15
N TRP A 481 -7.62 -37.71 -17.99
CA TRP A 481 -7.71 -36.28 -17.64
C TRP A 481 -8.65 -35.99 -16.47
N ASP A 482 -9.67 -36.82 -16.22
CA ASP A 482 -10.58 -36.63 -15.08
C ASP A 482 -9.92 -36.74 -13.71
N LEU A 483 -8.76 -37.39 -13.66
CA LEU A 483 -7.95 -37.54 -12.45
C LEU A 483 -6.93 -36.39 -12.28
N VAL A 484 -6.77 -35.52 -13.27
CA VAL A 484 -5.84 -34.38 -13.22
C VAL A 484 -6.61 -33.14 -12.75
N ASN A 485 -6.52 -32.86 -11.45
CA ASN A 485 -7.17 -31.72 -10.80
C ASN A 485 -6.13 -30.82 -10.13
N PRO A 486 -6.35 -29.50 -10.01
CA PRO A 486 -5.46 -28.64 -9.23
C PRO A 486 -5.26 -29.20 -7.81
N VAL A 487 -4.07 -29.01 -7.24
CA VAL A 487 -3.74 -29.43 -5.86
C VAL A 487 -3.05 -28.32 -5.08
N ASP A 488 -3.18 -28.35 -3.75
CA ASP A 488 -2.48 -27.42 -2.86
C ASP A 488 -1.15 -28.00 -2.32
N SER A 489 -0.54 -27.27 -1.40
CA SER A 489 0.74 -27.64 -0.80
C SER A 489 0.69 -28.92 0.02
N THR A 490 -0.48 -29.42 0.44
CA THR A 490 -0.61 -30.69 1.19
C THR A 490 -0.33 -31.91 0.33
N GLN A 491 -0.47 -31.78 -0.99
CA GLN A 491 -0.24 -32.86 -1.96
C GLN A 491 1.03 -32.64 -2.79
N LYS A 492 1.86 -31.65 -2.47
CA LYS A 492 3.04 -31.30 -3.27
C LYS A 492 4.06 -32.44 -3.39
N ASP A 493 4.18 -33.29 -2.37
CA ASP A 493 5.11 -34.44 -2.39
C ASP A 493 4.52 -35.68 -3.09
N THR A 494 3.19 -35.85 -3.05
CA THR A 494 2.51 -37.02 -3.65
C THR A 494 2.11 -36.78 -5.10
N GLN A 495 1.89 -35.53 -5.51
CA GLN A 495 1.51 -35.12 -6.87
C GLN A 495 2.34 -33.89 -7.33
N PRO A 496 3.68 -34.01 -7.42
CA PRO A 496 4.56 -32.86 -7.64
C PRO A 496 4.37 -32.17 -8.99
N GLU A 497 4.12 -32.91 -10.08
CA GLU A 497 3.82 -32.32 -11.39
C GLU A 497 2.55 -31.46 -11.34
N ILE A 498 1.48 -31.99 -10.74
CA ILE A 498 0.20 -31.31 -10.66
C ILE A 498 0.32 -30.06 -9.77
N PHE A 499 1.04 -30.14 -8.64
CA PHE A 499 1.32 -28.99 -7.80
C PHE A 499 2.07 -27.88 -8.55
N TYR A 500 3.15 -28.25 -9.25
CA TYR A 500 3.95 -27.31 -10.05
C TYR A 500 3.09 -26.56 -11.08
N TYR A 501 2.30 -27.30 -11.87
CA TYR A 501 1.43 -26.66 -12.85
C TYR A 501 0.25 -25.92 -12.23
N THR A 502 -0.23 -26.34 -11.06
CA THR A 502 -1.27 -25.59 -10.32
C THR A 502 -0.77 -24.18 -10.00
N GLN A 503 0.47 -24.04 -9.52
CA GLN A 503 1.04 -22.72 -9.24
C GLN A 503 1.21 -21.88 -10.51
N LYS A 504 1.73 -22.46 -11.60
CA LYS A 504 1.87 -21.78 -12.90
C LYS A 504 0.52 -21.32 -13.48
N PHE A 505 -0.53 -22.13 -13.31
CA PHE A 505 -1.87 -21.84 -13.83
C PHE A 505 -2.49 -20.59 -13.20
N ARG A 506 -2.13 -20.24 -11.95
CA ARG A 506 -2.63 -19.03 -11.26
C ARG A 506 -2.33 -17.76 -12.04
N THR A 507 -1.09 -17.63 -12.53
CA THR A 507 -0.66 -16.50 -13.38
C THR A 507 -1.28 -16.59 -14.77
N PHE A 508 -1.31 -17.78 -15.37
CA PHE A 508 -1.91 -17.99 -16.71
C PHE A 508 -3.37 -17.55 -16.76
N ALA A 509 -4.18 -17.92 -15.75
CA ALA A 509 -5.59 -17.54 -15.68
C ALA A 509 -5.78 -16.00 -15.63
N LEU A 510 -4.95 -15.30 -14.86
CA LEU A 510 -4.96 -13.83 -14.81
C LEU A 510 -4.56 -13.26 -16.18
N SER A 511 -3.51 -13.81 -16.79
CA SER A 511 -3.00 -13.38 -18.10
C SER A 511 -4.07 -13.41 -19.20
N LYS A 512 -4.86 -14.48 -19.25
CA LYS A 512 -6.00 -14.61 -20.19
C LYS A 512 -7.06 -13.54 -19.98
N LEU A 513 -7.35 -13.20 -18.72
CA LEU A 513 -8.31 -12.15 -18.39
C LEU A 513 -7.80 -10.76 -18.82
N LEU A 514 -6.53 -10.45 -18.53
CA LEU A 514 -5.94 -9.16 -18.93
C LEU A 514 -5.92 -8.99 -20.45
N ARG A 515 -5.65 -10.07 -21.19
CA ARG A 515 -5.74 -10.06 -22.66
C ARG A 515 -7.16 -9.78 -23.14
N LEU A 516 -8.17 -10.46 -22.59
CA LEU A 516 -9.57 -10.22 -22.96
C LEU A 516 -9.97 -8.75 -22.73
N GLN A 517 -9.58 -8.19 -21.57
CA GLN A 517 -9.85 -6.79 -21.25
C GLN A 517 -9.15 -5.84 -22.24
N ARG A 518 -7.88 -6.10 -22.54
CA ARG A 518 -7.11 -5.33 -23.54
C ARG A 518 -7.78 -5.35 -24.90
N GLU A 519 -8.03 -6.55 -25.45
CA GLU A 519 -8.61 -6.69 -26.79
C GLU A 519 -9.99 -6.01 -26.87
N SER A 520 -10.82 -6.16 -25.82
CA SER A 520 -12.13 -5.49 -25.74
C SER A 520 -12.01 -3.97 -25.76
N LEU A 521 -11.07 -3.41 -25.01
CA LEU A 521 -10.82 -1.97 -24.94
C LEU A 521 -10.22 -1.43 -26.24
N GLU A 522 -9.17 -2.05 -26.77
CA GLU A 522 -8.54 -1.61 -28.03
C GLU A 522 -9.55 -1.64 -29.19
N ASN A 523 -10.40 -2.67 -29.26
CA ASN A 523 -11.46 -2.76 -30.27
C ASN A 523 -12.52 -1.66 -30.11
N ALA A 524 -12.97 -1.37 -28.88
CA ALA A 524 -14.00 -0.36 -28.63
C ALA A 524 -13.51 1.08 -28.88
N TYR A 525 -12.27 1.37 -28.47
CA TYR A 525 -11.66 2.69 -28.65
C TYR A 525 -11.11 2.90 -30.06
N GLY A 526 -10.72 1.83 -30.76
CA GLY A 526 -10.21 1.88 -32.13
C GLY A 526 -8.72 2.27 -32.23
N THR A 527 -7.99 2.19 -31.12
CA THR A 527 -6.55 2.49 -31.05
C THR A 527 -5.87 1.64 -29.97
N LYS A 528 -4.56 1.42 -30.10
CA LYS A 528 -3.79 0.62 -29.16
C LYS A 528 -3.16 1.50 -28.08
N PHE A 529 -3.26 1.06 -26.84
CA PHE A 529 -2.63 1.71 -25.69
C PHE A 529 -2.27 0.67 -24.63
N PRO A 530 -1.30 0.97 -23.75
CA PRO A 530 -0.99 0.12 -22.59
C PRO A 530 -2.25 -0.16 -21.76
N VAL A 531 -2.60 -1.44 -21.58
CA VAL A 531 -3.68 -1.90 -20.69
C VAL A 531 -3.10 -2.78 -19.61
N ASN A 532 -3.39 -2.47 -18.36
CA ASN A 532 -2.69 -3.09 -17.24
C ASN A 532 -3.44 -3.07 -15.90
N VAL A 533 -2.77 -3.66 -14.91
CA VAL A 533 -3.08 -3.65 -13.49
C VAL A 533 -1.79 -3.30 -12.73
N ASN A 534 -1.87 -2.65 -11.58
CA ASN A 534 -0.73 -2.45 -10.70
C ASN A 534 -0.54 -3.70 -9.85
N PHE A 535 0.65 -4.29 -9.85
CA PHE A 535 1.00 -5.36 -8.92
C PHE A 535 1.63 -4.81 -7.65
N SER A 536 1.21 -5.34 -6.50
CA SER A 536 1.75 -4.92 -5.22
C SER A 536 3.17 -5.41 -4.96
N ASP A 537 3.80 -4.81 -3.95
CA ASP A 537 5.21 -4.99 -3.60
C ASP A 537 5.59 -6.35 -2.97
N GLY A 538 4.73 -7.36 -3.08
CA GLY A 538 5.02 -8.72 -2.58
C GLY A 538 6.38 -9.24 -3.09
N VAL A 539 6.78 -8.84 -4.29
CA VAL A 539 8.03 -9.24 -4.96
C VAL A 539 9.26 -8.71 -4.22
N VAL A 540 9.18 -7.56 -3.56
CA VAL A 540 10.28 -6.98 -2.78
C VAL A 540 10.13 -7.22 -1.27
N TYR A 541 8.92 -7.54 -0.82
CA TYR A 541 8.68 -7.91 0.58
C TYR A 541 9.14 -9.32 0.89
N ILE A 542 8.88 -10.27 0.00
CA ILE A 542 9.12 -11.71 0.24
C ILE A 542 10.18 -12.27 -0.74
N ALA A 543 10.46 -11.56 -1.84
CA ALA A 543 11.39 -12.02 -2.88
C ALA A 543 11.00 -13.36 -3.52
N ASN A 544 9.70 -13.68 -3.56
CA ASN A 544 9.16 -14.92 -4.13
C ASN A 544 7.84 -14.64 -4.88
N PHE A 545 7.79 -14.89 -6.20
CA PHE A 545 6.58 -14.69 -7.01
C PHE A 545 5.49 -15.74 -6.75
N GLY A 546 5.86 -16.95 -6.35
CA GLY A 546 4.92 -18.03 -6.03
C GLY A 546 3.95 -17.67 -4.90
N CYS A 547 4.42 -16.92 -3.89
CA CYS A 547 3.59 -16.40 -2.79
C CYS A 547 2.48 -15.47 -3.30
N ILE A 548 2.77 -14.63 -4.29
CA ILE A 548 1.83 -13.67 -4.88
C ILE A 548 0.92 -14.37 -5.90
N GLY A 549 1.44 -15.41 -6.56
CA GLY A 549 0.78 -16.13 -7.65
C GLY A 549 0.87 -15.42 -9.00
N VAL A 550 1.72 -14.41 -9.12
CA VAL A 550 1.92 -13.67 -10.37
C VAL A 550 3.41 -13.67 -10.72
N ASP A 551 3.80 -14.53 -11.65
CA ASP A 551 5.13 -14.50 -12.26
C ASP A 551 5.12 -13.55 -13.47
N TYR A 552 5.92 -12.48 -13.44
CA TYR A 552 5.93 -11.47 -14.51
C TYR A 552 6.33 -12.03 -15.86
N PHE A 553 7.25 -13.01 -15.90
CA PHE A 553 7.66 -13.61 -17.15
C PHE A 553 6.52 -14.44 -17.74
N ASP A 554 5.87 -15.29 -16.92
CA ASP A 554 4.74 -16.08 -17.40
C ASP A 554 3.55 -15.20 -17.80
N LEU A 555 3.27 -14.13 -17.06
CA LEU A 555 2.20 -13.17 -17.34
C LEU A 555 2.39 -12.50 -18.72
N LEU A 556 3.61 -12.08 -19.04
CA LEU A 556 3.90 -11.39 -20.30
C LEU A 556 4.14 -12.35 -21.47
N ASP A 557 4.57 -13.58 -21.21
CA ASP A 557 4.82 -14.58 -22.25
C ASP A 557 3.57 -15.29 -22.75
N SER A 558 2.55 -15.43 -21.90
CA SER A 558 1.41 -16.31 -22.16
C SER A 558 0.36 -15.73 -23.10
N ASP A 559 0.17 -14.40 -23.14
CA ASP A 559 -1.05 -13.83 -23.74
C ASP A 559 -0.94 -12.48 -24.48
N ASP A 560 0.21 -12.12 -25.05
CA ASP A 560 0.36 -10.84 -25.79
C ASP A 560 -0.12 -9.62 -24.97
N ASN A 561 0.05 -9.67 -23.64
CA ASN A 561 -0.12 -8.52 -22.78
C ASN A 561 0.91 -7.45 -23.20
N ASN A 562 0.46 -6.20 -23.30
CA ASN A 562 1.24 -5.12 -23.93
C ASN A 562 1.97 -4.21 -22.93
N SER A 563 1.76 -4.41 -21.62
CA SER A 563 2.36 -3.58 -20.58
C SER A 563 2.50 -4.34 -19.24
N ILE A 564 3.35 -3.84 -18.34
CA ILE A 564 3.47 -4.30 -16.93
C ILE A 564 3.58 -3.09 -15.99
N TRP A 565 2.98 -3.17 -14.80
CA TRP A 565 2.94 -2.05 -13.85
C TRP A 565 3.08 -2.54 -12.41
N SER A 566 3.85 -1.80 -11.59
CA SER A 566 3.95 -2.03 -10.16
C SER A 566 4.02 -0.70 -9.39
N GLU A 567 4.32 -0.75 -8.11
CA GLU A 567 4.32 0.34 -7.15
C GLU A 567 5.57 0.25 -6.26
N ASP A 568 5.98 1.34 -5.61
CA ASP A 568 7.24 1.45 -4.85
C ASP A 568 6.99 1.73 -3.34
N TRP A 569 5.95 1.12 -2.79
CA TRP A 569 5.62 1.14 -1.37
C TRP A 569 6.73 0.67 -0.46
N ALA A 570 7.44 -0.41 -0.80
CA ALA A 570 8.67 -0.92 -0.20
C ALA A 570 8.77 -0.91 1.34
N ASN A 571 7.66 -0.81 2.08
CA ASN A 571 7.66 -0.59 3.53
C ASN A 571 8.04 -1.86 4.30
N GLY A 572 7.78 -3.03 3.69
CA GLY A 572 8.24 -4.34 4.15
C GLY A 572 9.56 -4.81 3.52
N SER A 573 10.17 -4.02 2.63
CA SER A 573 11.44 -4.38 1.98
C SER A 573 12.64 -4.15 2.92
N SER A 574 13.78 -4.72 2.59
CA SER A 574 15.05 -4.49 3.32
C SER A 574 15.54 -3.04 3.17
N THR A 575 15.48 -2.53 1.94
CA THR A 575 15.80 -1.16 1.55
C THR A 575 14.85 -0.82 0.41
N ARG A 576 14.40 0.43 0.37
CA ARG A 576 13.50 0.87 -0.69
C ARG A 576 14.21 0.98 -2.04
N GLN A 577 15.54 0.94 -2.09
CA GLN A 577 16.30 0.65 -3.34
C GLN A 577 15.83 -0.64 -4.06
N CYS A 578 15.21 -1.59 -3.34
CA CYS A 578 14.63 -2.79 -3.92
C CYS A 578 13.45 -2.50 -4.88
N THR A 579 12.87 -1.30 -4.89
CA THR A 579 11.86 -0.92 -5.89
C THR A 579 12.47 -0.85 -7.29
N ALA A 580 13.75 -0.48 -7.39
CA ALA A 580 14.50 -0.54 -8.64
C ALA A 580 14.83 -1.99 -9.05
N TYR A 581 14.92 -2.95 -8.11
CA TYR A 581 14.95 -4.39 -8.44
C TYR A 581 13.65 -4.81 -9.09
N ASN A 582 12.51 -4.39 -8.53
CA ASN A 582 11.19 -4.67 -9.10
C ASN A 582 11.07 -4.14 -10.53
N SER A 583 11.51 -2.90 -10.76
CA SER A 583 11.61 -2.33 -12.11
C SER A 583 12.55 -3.11 -13.04
N GLU A 584 13.70 -3.58 -12.54
CA GLU A 584 14.64 -4.35 -13.35
C GLU A 584 14.07 -5.70 -13.81
N ILE A 585 13.37 -6.40 -12.93
CA ILE A 585 12.77 -7.70 -13.26
C ILE A 585 11.54 -7.53 -14.16
N MET A 586 10.69 -6.51 -13.93
CA MET A 586 9.62 -6.13 -14.84
C MET A 586 10.15 -5.79 -16.23
N ARG A 587 11.18 -4.93 -16.31
CA ARG A 587 11.85 -4.59 -17.57
C ARG A 587 12.36 -5.83 -18.28
N SER A 588 13.01 -6.74 -17.55
CA SER A 588 13.57 -7.96 -18.12
C SER A 588 12.49 -8.87 -18.72
N ALA A 589 11.35 -9.01 -18.04
CA ALA A 589 10.18 -9.72 -18.57
C ALA A 589 9.58 -9.03 -19.81
N ALA A 590 9.52 -7.70 -19.81
CA ALA A 590 8.99 -6.88 -20.90
C ALA A 590 9.90 -6.77 -22.14
N MET A 591 11.18 -7.15 -22.03
CA MET A 591 12.14 -7.01 -23.14
C MET A 591 11.72 -7.80 -24.39
N LYS A 592 11.12 -8.97 -24.21
CA LYS A 592 10.92 -9.94 -25.29
C LYS A 592 9.97 -9.44 -26.37
N ASN A 593 8.83 -8.85 -25.98
CA ASN A 593 7.85 -8.31 -26.94
C ASN A 593 7.79 -6.77 -26.89
N ASN A 594 8.79 -6.13 -26.27
CA ASN A 594 8.88 -4.67 -26.12
C ASN A 594 7.61 -4.07 -25.48
N GLN A 595 7.07 -4.76 -24.47
CA GLN A 595 5.97 -4.26 -23.65
C GLN A 595 6.37 -2.97 -22.93
N VAL A 596 5.38 -2.18 -22.51
CA VAL A 596 5.57 -0.90 -21.83
C VAL A 596 5.55 -1.10 -20.31
N PRO A 597 6.67 -0.89 -19.59
CA PRO A 597 6.67 -0.83 -18.13
C PRO A 597 6.20 0.55 -17.65
N GLY A 598 5.38 0.57 -16.62
CA GLY A 598 5.01 1.76 -15.86
C GLY A 598 5.10 1.53 -14.35
N HIS A 599 5.00 2.62 -13.58
CA HIS A 599 5.17 2.54 -12.13
C HIS A 599 4.34 3.60 -11.40
N TYR A 600 3.75 3.21 -10.27
CA TYR A 600 3.34 4.17 -9.24
C TYR A 600 4.54 4.59 -8.41
N LEU A 601 4.59 5.88 -8.05
CA LEU A 601 5.58 6.50 -7.17
C LEU A 601 4.89 6.96 -5.89
N ILE A 602 5.13 6.27 -4.78
CA ILE A 602 4.51 6.48 -3.49
C ILE A 602 5.12 7.75 -2.87
N GLY A 603 4.44 8.88 -3.09
CA GLY A 603 4.75 10.18 -2.52
C GLY A 603 4.20 10.39 -1.10
N TYR A 604 3.95 9.32 -0.33
CA TYR A 604 3.45 9.38 1.05
C TYR A 604 4.10 8.29 1.93
N ALA A 605 3.61 8.08 3.16
CA ALA A 605 4.13 7.06 4.09
C ALA A 605 5.65 7.18 4.39
N GLY A 606 6.07 8.38 4.81
CA GLY A 606 7.42 8.61 5.31
C GLY A 606 8.51 8.62 4.23
N ARG A 607 8.18 8.99 2.99
CA ARG A 607 9.21 9.33 1.99
C ARG A 607 9.83 10.69 2.28
N SER A 608 11.13 10.77 2.07
CA SER A 608 11.87 12.02 2.10
C SER A 608 12.03 12.60 0.69
N PRO A 609 12.35 13.91 0.58
CA PRO A 609 12.63 14.52 -0.71
C PRO A 609 13.76 13.82 -1.48
N TRP A 610 14.84 13.43 -0.80
CA TRP A 610 15.98 12.72 -1.42
C TRP A 610 15.56 11.37 -2.01
N THR A 611 14.86 10.57 -1.20
CA THR A 611 14.35 9.26 -1.59
C THR A 611 13.49 9.36 -2.85
N MET A 612 12.56 10.32 -2.90
CA MET A 612 11.67 10.51 -4.04
C MET A 612 12.44 10.76 -5.34
N LYS A 613 13.51 11.58 -5.30
CA LYS A 613 14.36 11.81 -6.48
C LYS A 613 15.06 10.52 -6.90
N THR A 614 15.74 9.85 -5.96
CA THR A 614 16.58 8.69 -6.27
C THR A 614 15.80 7.50 -6.86
N TYR A 615 14.61 7.18 -6.34
CA TYR A 615 13.83 6.07 -6.89
C TYR A 615 13.26 6.43 -8.25
N THR A 616 12.68 7.63 -8.38
CA THR A 616 12.12 8.09 -9.65
C THR A 616 13.16 8.01 -10.77
N ALA A 617 14.37 8.51 -10.55
CA ALA A 617 15.48 8.38 -11.49
C ALA A 617 15.81 6.91 -11.80
N SER A 618 15.88 6.06 -10.77
CA SER A 618 16.20 4.64 -10.91
C SER A 618 15.13 3.84 -11.67
N HIS A 619 13.86 4.18 -11.51
CA HIS A 619 12.75 3.61 -12.27
C HIS A 619 12.85 3.96 -13.75
N VAL A 620 13.05 5.25 -14.05
CA VAL A 620 13.17 5.72 -15.44
C VAL A 620 14.39 5.11 -16.13
N ALA A 621 15.49 4.94 -15.40
CA ALA A 621 16.71 4.32 -15.92
C ALA A 621 16.54 2.84 -16.30
N ARG A 622 15.43 2.21 -15.91
CA ARG A 622 15.06 0.81 -16.16
C ARG A 622 13.85 0.68 -17.08
N ASP A 623 13.75 1.57 -18.05
CA ASP A 623 12.73 1.60 -19.10
C ASP A 623 11.28 1.80 -18.62
N ASN A 624 11.04 2.24 -17.38
CA ASN A 624 9.70 2.73 -17.05
C ASN A 624 9.41 3.96 -17.91
N LYS A 625 8.37 3.88 -18.75
CA LYS A 625 8.00 4.91 -19.72
C LYS A 625 6.78 5.72 -19.30
N ILE A 626 6.13 5.32 -18.22
CA ILE A 626 4.97 5.99 -17.65
C ILE A 626 5.14 5.96 -16.13
N LEU A 627 5.02 7.12 -15.50
CA LEU A 627 5.08 7.24 -14.05
C LEU A 627 3.80 7.89 -13.54
N ASN A 628 3.35 7.51 -12.35
CA ASN A 628 2.25 8.19 -11.67
C ASN A 628 2.58 8.37 -10.18
N ALA A 629 2.66 9.61 -9.71
CA ALA A 629 2.83 9.93 -8.30
C ALA A 629 1.54 9.63 -7.52
N TYR A 630 1.61 8.63 -6.65
CA TYR A 630 0.54 8.23 -5.75
C TYR A 630 0.87 8.74 -4.32
N TRP A 631 0.15 9.71 -3.77
CA TRP A 631 -0.94 10.45 -4.37
C TRP A 631 -0.93 11.89 -3.86
N TYR A 632 -1.51 12.79 -4.65
CA TYR A 632 -1.46 14.23 -4.38
C TYR A 632 -2.17 14.59 -3.08
N GLY A 633 -3.26 13.95 -2.74
CA GLY A 633 -4.35 14.66 -2.07
C GLY A 633 -5.45 14.94 -3.10
N PRO A 634 -6.25 16.01 -2.94
CA PRO A 634 -6.20 16.93 -1.81
C PRO A 634 -6.52 16.25 -0.49
N ILE A 635 -6.01 16.77 0.64
CA ILE A 635 -6.26 16.17 1.96
C ILE A 635 -7.74 16.20 2.35
N TRP A 636 -8.53 17.08 1.73
CA TRP A 636 -9.98 17.10 1.90
C TRP A 636 -10.70 16.03 1.06
N SER A 637 -10.02 15.41 0.08
CA SER A 637 -10.66 14.54 -0.92
C SER A 637 -10.71 13.06 -0.53
N ALA A 638 -9.81 12.58 0.33
CA ALA A 638 -9.74 11.17 0.75
C ALA A 638 -9.81 10.98 2.27
N HIS A 639 -10.05 9.73 2.67
CA HIS A 639 -9.86 9.27 4.06
C HIS A 639 -8.54 8.50 4.23
N GLU A 640 -7.97 8.00 3.13
CA GLU A 640 -6.65 7.37 3.10
C GLU A 640 -5.58 8.37 3.58
N ALA A 641 -4.65 7.89 4.40
CA ALA A 641 -3.67 8.68 5.16
C ALA A 641 -4.21 9.52 6.34
N GLY A 642 -5.50 9.40 6.70
CA GLY A 642 -6.07 10.00 7.91
C GLY A 642 -6.52 11.45 7.76
N PRO A 643 -6.96 12.09 8.86
CA PRO A 643 -7.52 13.43 8.82
C PRO A 643 -6.48 14.50 8.45
N PRO A 644 -6.88 15.71 8.01
CA PRO A 644 -5.97 16.77 7.56
C PRO A 644 -4.81 17.11 8.50
N TRP A 645 -5.01 17.01 9.82
CA TRP A 645 -3.98 17.27 10.84
C TRP A 645 -3.01 16.10 11.10
N ASN A 646 -3.20 14.97 10.40
CA ASN A 646 -2.30 13.82 10.45
C ASN A 646 -2.15 13.16 9.06
N ASN A 647 -2.30 13.96 8.00
CA ASN A 647 -2.26 13.47 6.62
C ASN A 647 -0.86 13.59 6.02
N HIS A 648 -0.50 12.64 5.16
CA HIS A 648 0.85 12.51 4.60
C HIS A 648 0.88 12.53 3.06
N SER A 649 -0.23 12.92 2.40
CA SER A 649 -0.28 13.12 0.95
C SER A 649 0.70 14.20 0.50
N ILE A 650 0.99 14.25 -0.81
CA ILE A 650 1.93 15.23 -1.36
C ILE A 650 1.49 16.67 -1.03
N GLN A 651 0.19 17.00 -1.05
CA GLN A 651 -0.31 18.32 -0.67
C GLN A 651 0.06 18.70 0.78
N ALA A 652 -0.03 17.76 1.72
CA ALA A 652 0.36 18.02 3.12
C ALA A 652 1.88 18.12 3.32
N ARG A 653 2.66 17.47 2.46
CA ARG A 653 4.11 17.33 2.56
C ARG A 653 4.85 18.35 1.71
N THR A 654 4.75 19.61 2.14
CA THR A 654 5.36 20.76 1.44
C THR A 654 6.89 20.65 1.31
N ASP A 655 7.53 19.89 2.19
CA ASP A 655 8.95 19.55 2.13
C ASP A 655 9.34 18.77 0.86
N MET A 656 8.42 17.99 0.27
CA MET A 656 8.70 17.19 -0.94
C MET A 656 8.44 17.95 -2.25
N TRP A 657 7.79 19.11 -2.19
CA TRP A 657 7.28 19.79 -3.39
C TRP A 657 8.39 20.17 -4.37
N TYR A 658 9.45 20.79 -3.87
CA TYR A 658 10.59 21.20 -4.68
C TYR A 658 11.21 19.99 -5.38
N SER A 659 11.59 18.96 -4.62
CA SER A 659 12.28 17.78 -5.16
C SER A 659 11.43 16.98 -6.15
N LEU A 660 10.11 16.86 -5.91
CA LEU A 660 9.20 16.20 -6.86
C LEU A 660 9.05 17.01 -8.15
N ALA A 661 8.88 18.33 -8.04
CA ALA A 661 8.82 19.22 -9.19
C ALA A 661 10.15 19.24 -9.97
N GLU A 662 11.28 19.07 -9.28
CA GLU A 662 12.61 19.09 -9.85
C GLU A 662 12.88 17.82 -10.66
N ILE A 663 12.65 16.63 -10.10
CA ILE A 663 12.84 15.36 -10.82
C ILE A 663 11.94 15.25 -12.06
N ILE A 664 10.71 15.78 -12.00
CA ILE A 664 9.81 15.87 -13.17
C ILE A 664 10.45 16.75 -14.26
N ARG A 665 11.07 17.87 -13.88
CA ARG A 665 11.75 18.77 -14.82
C ARG A 665 13.07 18.22 -15.35
N GLU A 666 13.81 17.45 -14.56
CA GLU A 666 15.00 16.72 -14.99
C GLU A 666 14.67 15.73 -16.11
N ILE A 667 13.57 14.99 -15.95
CA ILE A 667 13.03 14.09 -16.97
C ILE A 667 12.63 14.87 -18.22
N GLY A 668 11.86 15.96 -18.08
CA GLY A 668 11.43 16.77 -19.24
C GLY A 668 12.60 17.45 -19.97
N ALA A 669 13.68 17.78 -19.29
CA ALA A 669 14.91 18.32 -19.89
C ALA A 669 15.70 17.30 -20.71
N SER A 670 15.45 16.01 -20.47
CA SER A 670 16.14 14.88 -21.08
C SER A 670 15.25 14.04 -22.00
N GLU A 671 13.95 14.31 -22.05
CA GLU A 671 12.95 13.44 -22.66
C GLU A 671 13.15 13.17 -24.17
N ASP A 672 13.82 14.07 -24.88
CA ASP A 672 14.10 13.95 -26.31
C ASP A 672 15.04 12.77 -26.63
N LEU A 673 15.96 12.47 -25.71
CA LEU A 673 16.81 11.29 -25.74
C LEU A 673 16.26 10.18 -24.85
N LEU A 674 15.75 10.51 -23.67
CA LEU A 674 15.38 9.56 -22.61
C LEU A 674 14.14 8.74 -22.94
N TYR A 675 13.08 9.37 -23.46
CA TYR A 675 11.84 8.67 -23.79
C TYR A 675 12.06 7.55 -24.83
N PRO A 676 12.72 7.81 -25.98
CA PRO A 676 13.02 6.75 -26.95
C PRO A 676 14.19 5.84 -26.56
N ALA A 677 14.96 6.17 -25.52
CA ALA A 677 16.10 5.36 -25.12
C ALA A 677 15.67 4.04 -24.47
N LYS A 678 16.51 3.01 -24.61
CA LYS A 678 16.39 1.74 -23.88
C LYS A 678 17.65 1.51 -23.07
N LYS A 679 17.51 0.93 -21.88
CA LYS A 679 18.67 0.51 -21.06
C LYS A 679 19.63 -0.31 -21.92
N ARG A 680 20.92 0.03 -21.87
CA ARG A 680 21.92 -0.71 -22.63
C ARG A 680 21.99 -2.15 -22.11
N LYS A 681 21.92 -3.10 -23.05
CA LYS A 681 21.95 -4.53 -22.79
C LYS A 681 23.13 -4.95 -21.93
N SER A 682 22.90 -5.87 -20.99
CA SER A 682 23.92 -6.34 -20.08
C SER A 682 24.83 -7.44 -20.66
N GLN A 683 26.00 -7.63 -20.05
CA GLN A 683 26.84 -8.82 -20.19
C GLN A 683 26.68 -9.82 -19.04
N VAL A 684 25.85 -9.49 -18.04
CA VAL A 684 25.60 -10.25 -16.81
C VAL A 684 24.11 -10.56 -16.72
N ALA A 685 23.79 -11.83 -16.45
CA ALA A 685 22.44 -12.28 -16.20
C ALA A 685 22.27 -12.77 -14.76
N ILE A 686 21.06 -12.63 -14.22
CA ILE A 686 20.61 -13.41 -13.07
C ILE A 686 19.53 -14.37 -13.58
N CYS A 687 19.73 -15.66 -13.36
CA CYS A 687 18.74 -16.68 -13.68
C CYS A 687 17.60 -16.58 -12.66
N TYR A 688 16.41 -16.26 -13.16
CA TYR A 688 15.17 -16.30 -12.39
C TYR A 688 14.51 -17.67 -12.58
N CYS A 689 14.43 -18.44 -11.49
CA CYS A 689 13.92 -19.80 -11.49
C CYS A 689 12.52 -19.84 -10.84
N SER A 690 11.46 -19.78 -11.65
CA SER A 690 10.09 -19.92 -11.17
C SER A 690 9.91 -21.25 -10.42
N SER A 691 10.60 -22.31 -10.86
CA SER A 691 10.62 -23.60 -10.18
C SER A 691 11.07 -23.48 -8.72
N SER A 692 12.12 -22.71 -8.42
CA SER A 692 12.55 -22.46 -7.04
C SER A 692 11.48 -21.70 -6.27
N ASP A 693 10.98 -20.59 -6.82
CA ASP A 693 9.96 -19.79 -6.14
C ASP A 693 8.71 -20.62 -5.78
N ILE A 694 8.28 -21.54 -6.64
CA ILE A 694 7.15 -22.46 -6.39
C ILE A 694 7.40 -23.42 -5.22
N TRP A 695 8.58 -24.04 -5.16
CA TRP A 695 8.88 -25.04 -4.13
C TRP A 695 9.27 -24.43 -2.79
N GLU A 696 9.68 -23.15 -2.79
CA GLU A 696 10.05 -22.40 -1.58
C GLU A 696 8.87 -21.66 -0.92
N ILE A 697 7.64 -21.77 -1.46
CA ILE A 697 6.45 -21.18 -0.84
C ILE A 697 6.26 -21.77 0.56
N GLY A 698 6.34 -20.92 1.58
CA GLY A 698 6.21 -21.34 2.98
C GLY A 698 7.39 -22.17 3.51
N GLU A 699 8.50 -22.29 2.76
CA GLU A 699 9.69 -23.06 3.17
C GLU A 699 10.86 -22.16 3.57
N ASN A 700 11.54 -21.52 2.61
CA ASN A 700 12.65 -20.60 2.92
C ASN A 700 12.84 -19.49 1.88
N TYR A 701 12.45 -18.27 2.24
CA TYR A 701 12.57 -17.10 1.36
C TYR A 701 13.99 -16.56 1.21
N ALA A 702 14.96 -17.08 1.98
CA ALA A 702 16.36 -16.67 1.90
C ALA A 702 16.94 -16.81 0.47
N TYR A 703 16.52 -17.82 -0.30
CA TYR A 703 16.98 -18.00 -1.69
C TYR A 703 16.49 -16.88 -2.63
N GLY A 704 15.25 -16.41 -2.43
CA GLY A 704 14.69 -15.27 -3.16
C GLY A 704 15.40 -13.98 -2.81
N PHE A 705 15.67 -13.76 -1.53
CA PHE A 705 16.46 -12.61 -1.08
C PHE A 705 17.91 -12.66 -1.57
N GLU A 706 18.51 -13.83 -1.71
CA GLU A 706 19.85 -13.97 -2.28
C GLU A 706 19.87 -13.47 -3.73
N ARG A 707 18.88 -13.84 -4.53
CA ARG A 707 18.70 -13.35 -5.90
C ARG A 707 18.58 -11.83 -5.94
N MET A 708 17.68 -11.29 -5.11
CA MET A 708 17.40 -9.85 -5.07
C MET A 708 18.63 -9.03 -4.63
N HIS A 709 19.35 -9.48 -3.61
CA HIS A 709 20.49 -8.73 -3.09
C HIS A 709 21.78 -8.97 -3.89
N THR A 710 21.86 -10.05 -4.68
CA THR A 710 22.89 -10.19 -5.71
C THR A 710 22.76 -9.06 -6.72
N TRP A 711 21.54 -8.79 -7.20
CA TRP A 711 21.28 -7.63 -8.04
C TRP A 711 21.68 -6.32 -7.35
N LEU A 712 21.33 -6.14 -6.07
CA LEU A 712 21.62 -4.90 -5.34
C LEU A 712 23.14 -4.65 -5.24
N ALA A 713 23.91 -5.67 -4.87
CA ALA A 713 25.38 -5.57 -4.78
C ALA A 713 26.02 -5.22 -6.15
N LEU A 714 25.50 -5.80 -7.24
CA LEU A 714 25.96 -5.51 -8.60
C LEU A 714 25.59 -4.09 -9.04
N ALA A 715 24.37 -3.63 -8.75
CA ALA A 715 23.92 -2.28 -9.03
C ALA A 715 24.77 -1.22 -8.30
N HIS A 716 25.14 -1.49 -7.05
CA HIS A 716 26.03 -0.63 -6.26
C HIS A 716 27.46 -0.50 -6.83
N ASN A 717 27.86 -1.37 -7.76
CA ASN A 717 29.11 -1.26 -8.54
C ASN A 717 28.85 -0.94 -10.04
N GLN A 718 27.65 -0.42 -10.36
CA GLN A 718 27.24 0.01 -11.70
C GLN A 718 27.32 -1.11 -12.75
N ILE A 719 27.13 -2.36 -12.31
CA ILE A 719 27.08 -3.53 -13.18
C ILE A 719 25.63 -3.70 -13.63
N PRO A 720 25.28 -3.43 -14.91
CA PRO A 720 23.94 -3.70 -15.40
C PRO A 720 23.67 -5.20 -15.32
N VAL A 721 22.43 -5.56 -15.04
CA VAL A 721 21.96 -6.95 -14.98
C VAL A 721 20.67 -7.05 -15.79
N ASP A 722 20.50 -8.19 -16.48
CA ASP A 722 19.22 -8.61 -17.04
C ASP A 722 18.77 -9.91 -16.32
N PHE A 723 17.48 -10.05 -16.03
CA PHE A 723 16.92 -11.30 -15.51
C PHE A 723 16.50 -12.22 -16.66
N LEU A 724 16.77 -13.51 -16.54
CA LEU A 724 16.35 -14.52 -17.50
C LEU A 724 15.48 -15.57 -16.83
N SER A 725 14.25 -15.74 -17.29
CA SER A 725 13.42 -16.87 -16.86
C SER A 725 13.95 -18.19 -17.41
N GLU A 726 13.55 -19.30 -16.78
CA GLU A 726 13.85 -20.66 -17.25
C GLU A 726 13.51 -20.83 -18.74
N LYS A 727 12.34 -20.39 -19.18
CA LYS A 727 11.93 -20.45 -20.60
C LYS A 727 12.85 -19.67 -21.53
N MET A 728 13.35 -18.50 -21.13
CA MET A 728 14.32 -17.75 -21.92
C MET A 728 15.67 -18.48 -22.01
N ILE A 729 16.09 -19.15 -20.92
CA ILE A 729 17.30 -19.96 -20.87
C ILE A 729 17.16 -21.18 -21.80
N GLU A 730 16.03 -21.88 -21.75
CA GLU A 730 15.70 -23.01 -22.63
C GLU A 730 15.78 -22.62 -24.12
N GLN A 731 15.36 -21.40 -24.45
CA GLN A 731 15.43 -20.82 -25.80
C GLN A 731 16.85 -20.39 -26.22
N GLY A 732 17.85 -20.54 -25.34
CA GLY A 732 19.25 -20.24 -25.63
C GLY A 732 19.64 -18.77 -25.44
N ASN A 733 18.80 -17.96 -24.80
CA ASN A 733 19.08 -16.52 -24.63
C ASN A 733 20.31 -16.24 -23.76
N LEU A 734 20.73 -17.21 -22.94
CA LEU A 734 21.94 -17.12 -22.11
C LEU A 734 23.21 -16.90 -22.95
N SER A 735 23.21 -17.32 -24.22
CA SER A 735 24.32 -17.09 -25.18
C SER A 735 24.70 -15.62 -25.38
N GLN A 736 23.80 -14.70 -25.02
CA GLN A 736 23.99 -13.26 -25.12
C GLN A 736 24.78 -12.67 -23.95
N TYR A 737 25.06 -13.47 -22.92
CA TYR A 737 25.68 -13.07 -21.67
C TYR A 737 27.02 -13.79 -21.46
N LYS A 738 27.88 -13.19 -20.64
CA LYS A 738 29.21 -13.71 -20.29
C LYS A 738 29.26 -14.30 -18.89
N VAL A 739 28.49 -13.73 -17.96
CA VAL A 739 28.38 -14.22 -16.57
C VAL A 739 26.91 -14.39 -16.21
N ALA A 740 26.60 -15.45 -15.47
CA ALA A 740 25.26 -15.74 -14.98
C ALA A 740 25.29 -16.18 -13.52
N TYR A 741 24.38 -15.65 -12.72
CA TYR A 741 24.16 -16.07 -11.33
C TYR A 741 22.94 -16.94 -11.21
N LEU A 742 23.06 -17.98 -10.40
CA LEU A 742 21.99 -18.92 -10.12
C LEU A 742 21.91 -19.19 -8.62
N SER A 743 20.77 -18.83 -8.03
CA SER A 743 20.37 -19.19 -6.68
C SER A 743 19.03 -19.97 -6.73
N GLY A 744 18.66 -20.61 -5.63
CA GLY A 744 17.40 -21.37 -5.51
C GLY A 744 17.55 -22.86 -5.80
N THR A 745 16.72 -23.66 -5.15
CA THR A 745 16.88 -25.12 -5.04
C THR A 745 16.51 -25.90 -6.31
N CYS A 746 15.60 -25.34 -7.13
CA CYS A 746 14.99 -26.02 -8.26
C CYS A 746 15.17 -25.24 -9.58
N ILE A 747 15.43 -25.96 -10.67
CA ILE A 747 15.45 -25.43 -12.04
C ILE A 747 14.96 -26.49 -13.04
N SER A 748 14.41 -26.10 -14.19
CA SER A 748 14.01 -27.05 -15.22
C SER A 748 15.21 -27.80 -15.80
N GLU A 749 15.03 -29.09 -16.10
CA GLU A 749 16.09 -29.92 -16.69
C GLU A 749 16.59 -29.32 -18.02
N ASN A 750 15.67 -28.80 -18.84
CA ASN A 750 16.01 -28.16 -20.11
C ASN A 750 16.85 -26.88 -19.91
N SER A 751 16.52 -26.06 -18.91
CA SER A 751 17.33 -24.88 -18.58
C SER A 751 18.72 -25.29 -18.10
N ALA A 752 18.81 -26.31 -17.25
CA ALA A 752 20.08 -26.83 -16.76
C ALA A 752 20.97 -27.32 -17.91
N GLU A 753 20.41 -28.04 -18.88
CA GLU A 753 21.13 -28.48 -20.08
C GLU A 753 21.66 -27.31 -20.92
N GLN A 754 20.84 -26.26 -21.11
CA GLN A 754 21.28 -25.06 -21.83
C GLN A 754 22.37 -24.30 -21.08
N ILE A 755 22.28 -24.19 -19.75
CA ILE A 755 23.32 -23.59 -18.91
C ILE A 755 24.62 -24.39 -19.06
N LYS A 756 24.58 -25.72 -18.94
CA LYS A 756 25.76 -26.60 -19.11
C LYS A 756 26.45 -26.35 -20.45
N ARG A 757 25.67 -26.33 -21.55
CA ARG A 757 26.17 -26.05 -22.90
C ARG A 757 26.77 -24.65 -23.04
N TRP A 758 26.14 -23.65 -22.42
CA TRP A 758 26.64 -22.27 -22.43
C TRP A 758 27.97 -22.13 -21.68
N VAL A 759 28.09 -22.74 -20.49
CA VAL A 759 29.37 -22.80 -19.75
C VAL A 759 30.43 -23.48 -20.60
N GLN A 760 30.14 -24.65 -21.19
CA GLN A 760 31.09 -25.36 -22.04
C GLN A 760 31.62 -24.49 -23.18
N LYS A 761 30.81 -23.57 -23.72
CA LYS A 761 31.16 -22.63 -24.79
C LYS A 761 31.90 -21.36 -24.35
N GLY A 762 32.04 -21.11 -23.05
CA GLY A 762 32.79 -19.95 -22.53
C GLY A 762 32.07 -19.13 -21.46
N GLY A 763 30.83 -19.48 -21.11
CA GLY A 763 30.08 -18.83 -20.04
C GLY A 763 30.72 -18.99 -18.66
N THR A 764 30.52 -18.01 -17.78
CA THR A 764 30.89 -18.08 -16.36
C THR A 764 29.65 -18.21 -15.50
N LEU A 765 29.49 -19.34 -14.81
CA LEU A 765 28.36 -19.59 -13.93
C LEU A 765 28.76 -19.42 -12.46
N VAL A 766 27.92 -18.74 -11.68
CA VAL A 766 28.05 -18.61 -10.23
C VAL A 766 26.84 -19.30 -9.59
N LEU A 767 27.11 -20.24 -8.68
CA LEU A 767 26.09 -21.01 -7.97
C LEU A 767 26.26 -20.82 -6.45
N THR A 768 25.21 -20.33 -5.80
CA THR A 768 25.16 -20.24 -4.34
C THR A 768 24.80 -21.57 -3.70
N ALA A 769 24.73 -21.62 -2.36
CA ALA A 769 24.32 -22.83 -1.66
C ALA A 769 22.98 -23.34 -2.18
N ASN A 770 22.92 -24.65 -2.39
CA ASN A 770 21.75 -25.38 -2.88
C ASN A 770 21.24 -25.00 -4.27
N ALA A 771 21.95 -24.14 -5.00
CA ALA A 771 21.55 -23.74 -6.34
C ALA A 771 21.39 -24.94 -7.29
N ALA A 772 20.18 -25.13 -7.82
CA ALA A 772 19.81 -26.18 -8.77
C ALA A 772 20.19 -27.61 -8.33
N LEU A 773 19.81 -27.98 -7.10
CA LEU A 773 19.91 -29.37 -6.63
C LEU A 773 18.83 -30.28 -7.22
N LYS A 774 17.71 -29.68 -7.63
CA LYS A 774 16.51 -30.40 -8.02
C LYS A 774 15.94 -29.86 -9.33
N ASN A 775 15.15 -30.70 -10.00
CA ASN A 775 14.41 -30.32 -11.19
C ASN A 775 13.13 -29.55 -10.85
N GLN A 776 12.37 -29.14 -11.86
CA GLN A 776 11.10 -28.41 -11.70
C GLN A 776 10.02 -29.19 -10.92
N PHE A 777 10.17 -30.51 -10.77
CA PHE A 777 9.25 -31.38 -10.02
C PHE A 777 9.84 -31.80 -8.66
N ASN A 778 10.82 -31.05 -8.13
CA ASN A 778 11.46 -31.28 -6.84
C ASN A 778 12.21 -32.63 -6.72
N ARG A 779 12.62 -33.23 -7.86
CA ARG A 779 13.43 -34.45 -7.91
C ARG A 779 14.92 -34.13 -8.06
N PRO A 780 15.85 -34.96 -7.58
CA PRO A 780 17.29 -34.70 -7.74
C PRO A 780 17.69 -34.44 -9.19
N LEU A 781 18.51 -33.41 -9.41
CA LEU A 781 19.03 -33.02 -10.72
C LEU A 781 20.53 -33.29 -10.79
N THR A 782 20.98 -34.07 -11.78
CA THR A 782 22.39 -34.47 -11.93
C THR A 782 23.10 -33.80 -13.11
N VAL A 783 22.39 -33.00 -13.91
CA VAL A 783 22.93 -32.35 -15.14
C VAL A 783 24.22 -31.56 -14.86
N PHE A 784 24.31 -30.94 -13.68
CA PHE A 784 25.46 -30.13 -13.27
C PHE A 784 26.63 -30.94 -12.70
N ASP A 785 26.41 -32.19 -12.28
CA ASP A 785 27.39 -32.97 -11.50
C ASP A 785 28.75 -33.05 -12.18
N GLU A 786 28.79 -33.17 -13.51
CA GLU A 786 30.04 -33.21 -14.27
C GLU A 786 30.78 -31.87 -14.25
N MET A 787 30.08 -30.75 -14.46
CA MET A 787 30.68 -29.43 -14.66
C MET A 787 31.08 -28.72 -13.36
N LEU A 788 30.47 -29.09 -12.22
CA LEU A 788 30.80 -28.46 -10.95
C LEU A 788 32.25 -28.78 -10.53
N PRO A 789 33.02 -27.80 -10.03
CA PRO A 789 34.38 -28.00 -9.51
C PRO A 789 34.43 -28.71 -8.14
N VAL A 790 33.27 -29.14 -7.65
CA VAL A 790 33.07 -29.78 -6.35
C VAL A 790 32.15 -30.98 -6.49
N LYS A 791 32.26 -31.91 -5.55
CA LYS A 791 31.17 -32.82 -5.18
C LYS A 791 30.41 -32.21 -4.01
N ARG A 792 29.11 -31.95 -4.19
CA ARG A 792 28.23 -31.51 -3.10
C ARG A 792 27.93 -32.71 -2.20
N ILE A 793 28.10 -32.57 -0.88
CA ILE A 793 27.97 -33.68 0.08
C ILE A 793 26.64 -33.60 0.81
N SER A 794 26.40 -32.47 1.48
CA SER A 794 25.19 -32.25 2.26
C SER A 794 24.92 -30.76 2.39
N SER A 795 23.67 -30.42 2.64
CA SER A 795 23.21 -29.06 2.86
C SER A 795 22.44 -28.97 4.17
N PHE A 796 22.61 -27.85 4.86
CA PHE A 796 21.99 -27.56 6.14
C PHE A 796 21.24 -26.25 6.00
N GLU A 797 19.93 -26.28 6.20
CA GLU A 797 19.14 -25.08 6.45
C GLU A 797 19.28 -24.75 7.93
N ILE A 798 20.24 -23.88 8.23
CA ILE A 798 20.56 -23.48 9.60
C ILE A 798 19.41 -22.66 10.20
N SER A 799 18.77 -21.83 9.37
CA SER A 799 17.60 -21.05 9.76
C SER A 799 16.70 -20.81 8.56
N LYS A 800 15.41 -21.14 8.69
CA LYS A 800 14.39 -20.77 7.69
C LYS A 800 14.01 -19.31 7.87
N PHE A 801 13.95 -18.56 6.76
CA PHE A 801 13.47 -17.19 6.76
C PHE A 801 12.12 -17.09 6.06
N LEU A 802 11.07 -16.75 6.82
CA LEU A 802 9.69 -16.67 6.33
C LEU A 802 9.05 -15.29 6.54
N ASN A 803 9.86 -14.28 6.85
CA ASN A 803 9.41 -12.92 7.12
C ASN A 803 9.76 -11.98 5.95
N SER A 804 9.33 -10.71 6.05
CA SER A 804 9.65 -9.71 5.05
C SER A 804 11.12 -9.29 5.10
N GLY A 805 11.65 -8.79 3.98
CA GLY A 805 13.06 -8.38 3.84
C GLY A 805 13.53 -7.35 4.88
N ARG A 806 12.60 -6.57 5.45
CA ARG A 806 12.86 -5.63 6.54
C ARG A 806 13.50 -6.28 7.77
N TYR A 807 13.23 -7.57 8.01
CA TYR A 807 13.65 -8.32 9.18
C TYR A 807 14.85 -9.25 8.94
N LEU A 808 15.58 -9.09 7.83
CA LEU A 808 16.76 -9.92 7.54
C LEU A 808 17.88 -9.79 8.59
N ASP A 809 17.91 -8.71 9.36
CA ASP A 809 18.80 -8.51 10.51
C ASP A 809 18.59 -9.54 11.64
N SER A 810 17.39 -10.13 11.73
CA SER A 810 17.09 -11.20 12.69
C SER A 810 17.85 -12.52 12.46
N LEU A 811 18.37 -12.75 11.25
CA LEU A 811 19.15 -13.95 10.95
C LEU A 811 20.46 -13.92 11.74
N LYS A 812 20.84 -15.06 12.32
CA LYS A 812 22.07 -15.18 13.11
C LYS A 812 23.21 -15.72 12.26
N VAL A 813 24.41 -15.23 12.58
CA VAL A 813 25.67 -15.73 12.01
C VAL A 813 26.03 -17.03 12.69
N GLU A 814 26.23 -18.07 11.89
CA GLU A 814 26.45 -19.44 12.37
C GLU A 814 27.84 -19.96 12.00
N ASP A 815 28.45 -19.36 10.96
CA ASP A 815 29.82 -19.61 10.56
C ASP A 815 30.36 -18.39 9.79
N ILE A 816 31.67 -18.38 9.53
CA ILE A 816 32.35 -17.36 8.74
C ILE A 816 33.13 -18.04 7.61
N VAL A 817 33.01 -17.49 6.40
CA VAL A 817 33.91 -17.81 5.29
C VAL A 817 35.07 -16.83 5.30
N THR A 818 36.30 -17.34 5.33
CA THR A 818 37.51 -16.54 5.09
C THR A 818 37.97 -16.77 3.66
N THR A 819 37.95 -15.72 2.83
CA THR A 819 38.43 -15.80 1.45
C THR A 819 39.97 -15.75 1.38
N ASN A 820 40.53 -16.11 0.24
CA ASN A 820 41.96 -15.98 -0.05
C ASN A 820 42.44 -14.50 -0.08
N THR A 821 41.53 -13.54 -0.18
CA THR A 821 41.81 -12.10 -0.03
C THR A 821 41.77 -11.64 1.43
N GLY A 822 41.42 -12.51 2.38
CA GLY A 822 41.26 -12.20 3.79
C GLY A 822 39.88 -11.63 4.15
N ALA A 823 38.95 -11.53 3.20
CA ALA A 823 37.58 -11.09 3.48
C ALA A 823 36.88 -12.13 4.37
N ARG A 824 36.09 -11.65 5.33
CA ARG A 824 35.30 -12.46 6.26
C ARG A 824 33.82 -12.29 5.93
N LEU A 825 33.17 -13.36 5.51
CA LEU A 825 31.79 -13.32 5.03
C LEU A 825 30.91 -14.21 5.91
N ASP A 826 29.86 -13.63 6.48
CA ASP A 826 28.89 -14.33 7.32
C ASP A 826 28.18 -15.46 6.56
N VAL A 827 28.04 -16.61 7.23
CA VAL A 827 27.19 -17.71 6.80
C VAL A 827 25.90 -17.67 7.62
N ILE A 828 24.79 -17.40 6.92
CA ILE A 828 23.46 -17.30 7.50
C ILE A 828 22.47 -18.12 6.68
N SER A 829 21.40 -18.60 7.32
CA SER A 829 20.30 -19.39 6.75
C SER A 829 20.69 -20.75 6.14
N VAL A 830 21.65 -20.82 5.21
CA VAL A 830 22.01 -22.05 4.48
C VAL A 830 23.52 -22.24 4.43
N LYS A 831 23.98 -23.47 4.71
CA LYS A 831 25.37 -23.92 4.53
C LYS A 831 25.42 -25.23 3.75
N GLN A 832 26.28 -25.32 2.75
CA GLN A 832 26.49 -26.51 1.93
C GLN A 832 27.93 -27.01 2.05
N LYS A 833 28.08 -28.26 2.50
CA LYS A 833 29.37 -28.95 2.56
C LYS A 833 29.75 -29.48 1.17
N MET A 834 31.01 -29.24 0.80
CA MET A 834 31.55 -29.57 -0.52
C MET A 834 32.91 -30.23 -0.40
N VAL A 835 33.22 -31.12 -1.34
CA VAL A 835 34.55 -31.69 -1.53
C VAL A 835 35.09 -31.21 -2.88
N VAL A 836 36.31 -30.67 -2.89
CA VAL A 836 36.95 -30.12 -4.08
C VAL A 836 37.28 -31.24 -5.06
N LYS A 837 36.98 -31.05 -6.35
CA LYS A 837 37.46 -31.96 -7.41
C LYS A 837 38.88 -31.60 -7.84
N PRO A 838 39.65 -32.55 -8.40
CA PRO A 838 40.99 -32.29 -8.92
C PRO A 838 41.01 -31.10 -9.89
N LYS A 839 42.10 -30.32 -9.87
CA LYS A 839 42.33 -29.13 -10.72
C LYS A 839 41.37 -27.94 -10.47
N SER A 840 40.64 -27.96 -9.35
CA SER A 840 39.84 -26.82 -8.88
C SER A 840 40.61 -26.02 -7.84
N MET A 841 40.25 -24.75 -7.67
CA MET A 841 40.89 -23.81 -6.76
C MET A 841 39.94 -23.43 -5.63
N VAL A 842 40.39 -23.57 -4.38
CA VAL A 842 39.66 -23.06 -3.21
C VAL A 842 39.95 -21.57 -3.07
N LEU A 843 38.90 -20.77 -3.13
CA LEU A 843 38.93 -19.31 -2.97
C LEU A 843 38.55 -18.85 -1.56
N GLY A 844 37.98 -19.74 -0.75
CA GLY A 844 37.66 -19.45 0.64
C GLY A 844 37.25 -20.70 1.40
N THR A 845 37.42 -20.66 2.71
CA THR A 845 37.13 -21.78 3.63
C THR A 845 36.20 -21.35 4.75
N PHE A 846 35.38 -22.29 5.22
CA PHE A 846 34.64 -22.16 6.47
C PHE A 846 35.59 -22.15 7.68
N SER A 847 35.08 -21.86 8.89
CA SER A 847 35.91 -21.84 10.11
C SER A 847 36.53 -23.19 10.44
N ASP A 848 35.92 -24.30 10.00
CA ASP A 848 36.46 -25.66 10.13
C ASP A 848 37.51 -26.01 9.05
N SER A 849 37.99 -25.02 8.29
CA SER A 849 38.91 -25.14 7.15
C SER A 849 38.36 -25.93 5.96
N SER A 850 37.10 -26.35 5.97
CA SER A 850 36.48 -27.00 4.81
C SER A 850 36.21 -25.99 3.68
N PRO A 851 36.17 -26.41 2.41
CA PRO A 851 35.99 -25.52 1.27
C PRO A 851 34.62 -24.84 1.28
N ALA A 852 34.60 -23.51 1.20
CA ALA A 852 33.38 -22.70 1.15
C ALA A 852 33.17 -22.03 -0.22
N VAL A 853 34.24 -21.63 -0.90
CA VAL A 853 34.17 -21.07 -2.25
C VAL A 853 35.16 -21.80 -3.13
N VAL A 854 34.69 -22.37 -4.23
CA VAL A 854 35.52 -23.16 -5.13
C VAL A 854 35.30 -22.72 -6.57
N TYR A 855 36.41 -22.49 -7.27
CA TYR A 855 36.45 -22.14 -8.67
C TYR A 855 37.01 -23.29 -9.51
N GLY A 856 36.46 -23.50 -10.70
CA GLY A 856 37.08 -24.38 -11.69
C GLY A 856 36.63 -24.10 -13.12
N ARG A 857 37.21 -24.88 -14.05
CA ARG A 857 36.98 -24.78 -15.49
C ARG A 857 36.12 -25.94 -15.98
N TYR A 858 35.20 -25.64 -16.90
CA TYR A 858 34.45 -26.65 -17.65
C TYR A 858 34.35 -26.22 -19.12
N GLY A 859 34.88 -27.04 -20.04
CA GLY A 859 35.07 -26.63 -21.43
C GLY A 859 35.89 -25.33 -21.51
N LYS A 860 35.36 -24.32 -22.21
CA LYS A 860 35.96 -22.98 -22.31
C LYS A 860 35.52 -22.03 -21.18
N GLY A 861 34.51 -22.40 -20.41
CA GLY A 861 33.89 -21.56 -19.38
C GLY A 861 34.53 -21.67 -18.01
N SER A 862 33.82 -21.17 -17.02
CA SER A 862 34.20 -21.20 -15.61
C SER A 862 32.99 -21.40 -14.72
N VAL A 863 33.19 -22.02 -13.57
CA VAL A 863 32.14 -22.26 -12.58
C VAL A 863 32.66 -21.87 -11.20
N TYR A 864 31.88 -21.07 -10.48
CA TYR A 864 32.06 -20.74 -9.08
C TYR A 864 30.96 -21.45 -8.27
N CYS A 865 31.36 -22.20 -7.25
CA CYS A 865 30.46 -22.81 -6.28
C CYS A 865 30.70 -22.18 -4.91
N GLU A 866 29.65 -21.59 -4.35
CA GLU A 866 29.63 -20.95 -3.05
C GLU A 866 28.75 -21.79 -2.12
N GLY A 867 29.32 -22.24 -1.00
CA GLY A 867 28.65 -23.10 -0.03
C GLY A 867 27.73 -22.34 0.94
N PHE A 868 27.39 -21.09 0.64
CA PHE A 868 26.55 -20.21 1.49
C PHE A 868 25.79 -19.20 0.60
N LEU A 869 25.10 -18.24 1.23
CA LEU A 869 24.32 -17.18 0.57
C LEU A 869 24.96 -15.80 0.90
N PRO A 870 25.91 -15.30 0.09
CA PRO A 870 26.66 -14.08 0.39
C PRO A 870 25.84 -12.79 0.31
N ALA A 871 24.88 -12.70 -0.61
CA ALA A 871 24.17 -11.45 -0.87
C ALA A 871 23.12 -11.12 0.20
N ILE A 872 22.51 -12.12 0.85
CA ILE A 872 21.66 -11.86 2.02
C ILE A 872 22.45 -11.30 3.20
N ALA A 873 23.72 -11.72 3.36
CA ALA A 873 24.59 -11.16 4.39
C ALA A 873 25.05 -9.73 4.06
N TYR A 874 25.20 -9.39 2.78
CA TYR A 874 25.50 -8.03 2.32
C TYR A 874 24.47 -7.00 2.81
N ILE A 875 23.19 -7.24 2.55
CA ILE A 875 22.12 -6.34 2.99
C ILE A 875 21.92 -6.39 4.51
N ARG A 876 22.03 -7.58 5.12
CA ARG A 876 21.85 -7.77 6.56
C ARG A 876 22.78 -6.86 7.36
N ASN A 877 24.06 -6.82 6.99
CA ASN A 877 25.05 -5.98 7.67
C ASN A 877 24.72 -4.48 7.53
N ALA A 878 24.17 -4.04 6.39
CA ALA A 878 23.71 -2.66 6.22
C ALA A 878 22.47 -2.34 7.11
N LEU A 879 21.53 -3.29 7.23
CA LEU A 879 20.38 -3.15 8.14
C LEU A 879 20.82 -3.01 9.60
N ILE A 880 21.79 -3.82 10.03
CA ILE A 880 22.34 -3.80 11.39
C ILE A 880 22.96 -2.43 11.69
N GLU A 881 23.77 -1.87 10.78
CA GLU A 881 24.36 -0.56 11.04
C GLU A 881 23.30 0.54 11.15
N ARG A 882 22.32 0.57 10.24
CA ARG A 882 21.20 1.52 10.32
C ARG A 882 20.46 1.37 11.66
N ASN A 883 20.14 0.14 12.06
CA ASN A 883 19.41 -0.14 13.30
C ASN A 883 20.22 0.28 14.54
N ARG A 884 21.54 0.07 14.53
CA ARG A 884 22.45 0.53 15.60
C ARG A 884 22.44 2.05 15.78
N VAL A 885 22.27 2.80 14.69
CA VAL A 885 22.13 4.27 14.76
C VAL A 885 20.73 4.64 15.26
N MET A 886 19.68 3.98 14.77
CA MET A 886 18.29 4.18 15.20
C MET A 886 18.10 3.98 16.70
N GLU A 887 18.75 2.97 17.31
CA GLU A 887 18.68 2.72 18.76
C GLU A 887 19.14 3.90 19.63
N LYS A 888 19.90 4.83 19.06
CA LYS A 888 20.40 6.03 19.75
C LYS A 888 19.50 7.25 19.57
N ILE A 889 18.52 7.19 18.68
CA ILE A 889 17.64 8.30 18.34
C ILE A 889 16.32 8.13 19.09
N GLN A 890 16.01 9.06 19.99
CA GLN A 890 14.75 9.03 20.74
C GLN A 890 13.54 9.37 19.84
N ASP A 891 13.69 10.40 19.01
CA ASP A 891 12.67 10.83 18.05
C ASP A 891 13.34 11.36 16.77
N VAL A 892 13.11 10.66 15.65
CA VAL A 892 13.63 11.06 14.32
C VAL A 892 13.03 12.40 13.89
N ASN A 893 11.79 12.70 14.29
CA ASN A 893 11.13 13.95 13.90
C ASN A 893 11.71 15.17 14.62
N ALA A 894 12.39 14.96 15.75
CA ALA A 894 13.07 16.03 16.49
C ALA A 894 14.46 16.38 15.90
N LEU A 895 14.99 15.56 14.98
CA LEU A 895 16.24 15.88 14.28
C LEU A 895 16.03 17.03 13.28
N PRO A 896 17.00 17.94 13.13
CA PRO A 896 16.89 19.02 12.15
C PRO A 896 16.87 18.43 10.73
N GLU A 897 16.06 19.04 9.85
CA GLU A 897 16.02 18.65 8.44
C GLU A 897 17.35 19.02 7.77
N PRO A 898 18.11 18.05 7.24
CA PRO A 898 19.41 18.33 6.63
C PRO A 898 19.22 18.88 5.22
N GLU A 899 19.90 19.97 4.90
CA GLU A 899 19.89 20.55 3.56
C GLU A 899 20.53 19.58 2.56
N PRO A 900 20.07 19.49 1.30
CA PRO A 900 20.54 18.46 0.36
C PRO A 900 22.02 18.60 -0.01
N TYR A 901 22.57 19.80 0.00
CA TYR A 901 23.98 20.06 -0.34
C TYR A 901 24.95 19.85 0.84
N GLU A 902 24.46 19.48 2.03
CA GLU A 902 25.30 19.26 3.20
C GLU A 902 25.76 17.80 3.33
N VAL A 903 27.03 17.62 3.70
CA VAL A 903 27.52 16.34 4.21
C VAL A 903 27.15 16.25 5.68
N VAL A 904 26.41 15.21 6.07
CA VAL A 904 25.82 15.10 7.42
C VAL A 904 26.25 13.84 8.17
N SER A 905 26.02 13.79 9.47
CA SER A 905 26.30 12.63 10.32
C SER A 905 25.34 11.45 10.07
N ASP A 906 25.69 10.27 10.57
CA ASP A 906 24.90 9.04 10.43
C ASP A 906 23.47 9.17 11.00
N ASP A 907 23.28 9.89 12.10
CA ASP A 907 21.94 10.16 12.67
C ASP A 907 21.09 11.06 11.77
N LEU A 908 21.70 12.04 11.11
CA LEU A 908 21.00 12.90 10.15
C LEU A 908 20.71 12.20 8.82
N LEU A 909 21.49 11.18 8.44
CA LEU A 909 21.16 10.33 7.29
C LEU A 909 19.86 9.54 7.49
N ILE A 910 19.58 9.12 8.73
CA ILE A 910 18.29 8.52 9.09
C ILE A 910 17.15 9.49 8.78
N LYS A 911 17.30 10.77 9.15
CA LYS A 911 16.31 11.81 8.84
C LYS A 911 16.18 12.05 7.34
N ARG A 912 17.31 12.10 6.61
CA ARG A 912 17.38 12.37 5.17
C ARG A 912 16.74 11.29 4.30
N ALA A 913 16.87 10.00 4.63
CA ALA A 913 16.38 8.92 3.77
C ALA A 913 15.80 7.70 4.51
N PHE A 914 16.16 7.50 5.80
CA PHE A 914 15.83 6.32 6.62
C PHE A 914 16.41 4.97 6.11
N GLU A 915 16.92 4.93 4.89
CA GLU A 915 17.49 3.73 4.28
C GLU A 915 18.87 3.37 4.84
N PRO A 916 19.31 2.11 4.74
CA PRO A 916 20.72 1.77 4.96
C PRO A 916 21.63 2.48 3.95
N TRP A 917 22.74 3.03 4.41
CA TRP A 917 23.77 3.68 3.57
C TRP A 917 25.13 2.98 3.62
N LYS A 918 25.41 2.26 4.72
CA LYS A 918 26.72 1.67 4.99
C LYS A 918 26.73 0.18 4.64
N TYR A 919 27.03 -0.10 3.38
CA TYR A 919 27.13 -1.47 2.89
C TYR A 919 28.58 -1.98 2.90
N PRO A 920 28.83 -3.24 3.30
CA PRO A 920 30.20 -3.75 3.44
C PRO A 920 30.84 -4.03 2.07
N ALA A 921 31.98 -3.39 1.80
CA ALA A 921 32.65 -3.44 0.51
C ALA A 921 33.18 -4.84 0.18
N GLU A 922 33.65 -5.57 1.17
CA GLU A 922 34.21 -6.91 1.05
C GLU A 922 33.21 -7.94 0.48
N TYR A 923 31.93 -7.84 0.83
CA TYR A 923 30.87 -8.65 0.24
C TYR A 923 30.58 -8.23 -1.19
N ARG A 924 30.47 -6.92 -1.44
CA ARG A 924 30.20 -6.37 -2.78
C ARG A 924 31.31 -6.77 -3.76
N ASP A 925 32.56 -6.65 -3.34
CA ASP A 925 33.74 -6.97 -4.14
C ASP A 925 33.86 -8.49 -4.38
N PHE A 926 33.52 -9.31 -3.37
CA PHE A 926 33.40 -10.76 -3.51
C PHE A 926 32.35 -11.14 -4.55
N ILE A 927 31.13 -10.61 -4.43
CA ILE A 927 30.04 -10.86 -5.39
C ILE A 927 30.50 -10.39 -6.79
N CYS A 928 31.20 -9.26 -6.91
CA CYS A 928 31.67 -8.75 -8.21
C CYS A 928 32.89 -9.49 -8.81
N LEU A 929 33.52 -10.41 -8.08
CA LEU A 929 34.77 -11.06 -8.51
C LEU A 929 34.65 -11.82 -9.85
N PRO A 930 33.61 -12.63 -10.12
CA PRO A 930 33.46 -13.34 -11.39
C PRO A 930 33.50 -12.45 -12.65
N MET A 931 33.01 -11.21 -12.56
CA MET A 931 32.91 -10.23 -13.65
C MET A 931 34.27 -9.60 -13.92
N VAL A 932 35.00 -9.29 -12.84
CA VAL A 932 36.39 -8.83 -12.90
C VAL A 932 37.26 -9.88 -13.58
N ASN A 933 37.12 -11.15 -13.15
CA ASN A 933 37.87 -12.28 -13.72
C ASN A 933 37.48 -12.55 -15.19
N ALA A 934 36.21 -12.35 -15.55
CA ALA A 934 35.74 -12.43 -16.93
C ALA A 934 36.13 -11.21 -17.79
N LYS A 935 36.81 -10.21 -17.21
CA LYS A 935 37.28 -8.97 -17.88
C LYS A 935 36.17 -8.29 -18.66
N LEU A 936 35.01 -8.12 -18.03
CA LEU A 936 33.86 -7.48 -18.67
C LEU A 936 34.18 -6.03 -19.04
N ASP A 937 33.72 -5.61 -20.23
CA ASP A 937 33.85 -4.22 -20.69
C ASP A 937 32.55 -3.48 -20.34
N MET A 938 32.53 -2.97 -19.11
CA MET A 938 31.36 -2.33 -18.52
C MET A 938 30.96 -1.06 -19.28
N PRO A 939 29.66 -0.84 -19.55
CA PRO A 939 29.23 0.31 -20.33
C PRO A 939 29.47 1.64 -19.62
N VAL A 940 29.46 1.62 -18.29
CA VAL A 940 29.79 2.76 -17.41
C VAL A 940 30.73 2.26 -16.35
N LYS A 941 31.73 3.07 -16.00
CA LYS A 941 32.52 2.93 -14.78
C LYS A 941 32.33 4.23 -13.99
N CYS A 942 31.99 4.09 -12.72
CA CYS A 942 31.82 5.21 -11.78
C CYS A 942 32.90 5.13 -10.71
N SER A 943 33.42 6.27 -10.25
CA SER A 943 34.40 6.32 -9.17
C SER A 943 33.82 6.08 -7.79
N VAL A 944 32.50 6.13 -7.63
CA VAL A 944 31.83 6.06 -6.33
C VAL A 944 30.82 4.91 -6.32
N PRO A 945 31.02 3.87 -5.49
CA PRO A 945 30.01 2.84 -5.24
C PRO A 945 28.71 3.47 -4.71
N LEU A 946 27.59 2.75 -4.81
CA LEU A 946 26.24 3.21 -4.42
C LEU A 946 25.67 4.35 -5.30
N VAL A 947 26.44 4.97 -6.19
CA VAL A 947 25.86 5.82 -7.25
C VAL A 947 25.32 4.89 -8.34
N ASP A 948 24.00 4.74 -8.42
CA ASP A 948 23.37 3.99 -9.51
C ASP A 948 23.50 4.79 -10.81
N ALA A 949 24.37 4.32 -11.72
CA ALA A 949 24.72 5.02 -12.95
C ALA A 949 24.36 4.15 -14.17
N VAL A 950 23.18 4.37 -14.72
CA VAL A 950 22.60 3.51 -15.76
C VAL A 950 22.51 4.28 -17.08
N ILE A 951 23.17 3.74 -18.11
CA ILE A 951 23.14 4.30 -19.46
C ILE A 951 22.02 3.68 -20.29
N MET A 952 21.27 4.54 -20.96
CA MET A 952 20.22 4.22 -21.90
C MET A 952 20.57 4.78 -23.27
N ASP A 953 20.34 3.99 -24.32
CA ASP A 953 20.68 4.35 -25.70
C ASP A 953 19.43 4.63 -26.53
N SER A 954 19.46 5.72 -27.29
CA SER A 954 18.52 6.03 -28.37
C SER A 954 19.26 6.17 -29.71
N LYS A 955 18.52 6.39 -30.80
CA LYS A 955 19.13 6.63 -32.12
C LYS A 955 19.98 7.92 -32.17
N LYS A 956 19.61 8.95 -31.41
CA LYS A 956 20.24 10.29 -31.47
C LYS A 956 21.38 10.50 -30.46
N GLY A 957 21.50 9.61 -29.49
CA GLY A 957 22.37 9.82 -28.34
C GLY A 957 22.08 8.83 -27.23
N SER A 958 22.79 8.97 -26.12
CA SER A 958 22.55 8.21 -24.90
C SER A 958 22.18 9.16 -23.76
N VAL A 959 21.44 8.66 -22.78
CA VAL A 959 21.22 9.33 -21.49
C VAL A 959 21.80 8.46 -20.41
N LEU A 960 22.65 9.02 -19.56
CA LEU A 960 23.15 8.39 -18.35
C LEU A 960 22.39 8.98 -17.17
N VAL A 961 21.57 8.16 -16.53
CA VAL A 961 20.79 8.54 -15.35
C VAL A 961 21.59 8.18 -14.10
N LEU A 962 21.74 9.14 -13.20
CA LEU A 962 22.48 9.02 -11.95
C LEU A 962 21.54 9.13 -10.75
N SER A 963 21.61 8.18 -9.82
CA SER A 963 20.93 8.24 -8.52
C SER A 963 21.94 8.02 -7.40
N ASN A 964 21.99 8.92 -6.42
CA ASN A 964 22.97 8.87 -5.34
C ASN A 964 22.42 8.20 -4.06
N TYR A 965 22.70 6.90 -3.90
CA TYR A 965 22.35 6.13 -2.70
C TYR A 965 23.41 6.16 -1.59
N THR A 966 24.44 7.01 -1.72
CA THR A 966 25.28 7.35 -0.55
C THR A 966 24.55 8.26 0.42
N PHE A 967 23.50 8.95 -0.05
CA PHE A 967 22.73 9.98 0.65
C PHE A 967 23.60 11.17 1.14
N GLN A 968 24.78 11.32 0.55
CA GLN A 968 25.72 12.40 0.80
C GLN A 968 26.04 13.12 -0.52
N PRO A 969 26.06 14.45 -0.57
CA PRO A 969 26.47 15.16 -1.78
C PRO A 969 27.92 14.83 -2.13
N ILE A 970 28.18 14.57 -3.41
CA ILE A 970 29.49 14.18 -3.94
C ILE A 970 30.01 15.31 -4.83
N LYS A 971 31.17 15.85 -4.48
CA LYS A 971 31.78 16.97 -5.21
C LYS A 971 32.14 16.62 -6.65
N ASP A 972 32.74 15.44 -6.86
CA ASP A 972 33.25 15.00 -8.15
C ASP A 972 33.01 13.50 -8.33
N VAL A 973 31.98 13.13 -9.11
CA VAL A 973 31.78 11.77 -9.61
C VAL A 973 32.51 11.66 -10.94
N ILE A 974 33.50 10.75 -11.04
CA ILE A 974 34.22 10.50 -12.29
C ILE A 974 33.53 9.36 -13.02
N LEU A 975 33.12 9.64 -14.25
CA LEU A 975 32.44 8.70 -15.12
C LEU A 975 33.33 8.40 -16.32
N ASP A 976 33.48 7.11 -16.62
CA ASP A 976 34.09 6.63 -17.86
C ASP A 976 33.06 5.78 -18.61
N VAL A 977 32.58 6.30 -19.72
CA VAL A 977 31.37 5.83 -20.41
C VAL A 977 31.75 5.33 -21.80
N LYS A 978 31.33 4.09 -22.10
CA LYS A 978 31.40 3.54 -23.44
C LYS A 978 30.35 4.21 -24.31
N VAL A 979 30.76 4.66 -25.49
CA VAL A 979 29.90 5.37 -26.44
C VAL A 979 29.78 4.58 -27.73
N ASN A 980 28.59 4.58 -28.31
CA ASN A 980 28.30 3.80 -29.51
C ASN A 980 28.73 4.54 -30.79
N GLN A 981 28.88 5.86 -30.71
CA GLN A 981 29.23 6.73 -31.83
C GLN A 981 30.12 7.88 -31.36
N ARG A 982 30.60 8.69 -32.32
CA ARG A 982 31.38 9.89 -32.01
C ARG A 982 30.51 10.89 -31.23
N VAL A 983 31.01 11.29 -30.06
CA VAL A 983 30.35 12.27 -29.18
C VAL A 983 30.59 13.69 -29.69
N LEU A 984 29.51 14.47 -29.80
CA LEU A 984 29.56 15.90 -30.11
C LEU A 984 29.66 16.75 -28.84
N ARG A 985 28.78 16.47 -27.87
CA ARG A 985 28.76 17.15 -26.56
C ARG A 985 28.18 16.24 -25.49
N VAL A 986 28.54 16.53 -24.25
CA VAL A 986 27.98 15.95 -23.03
C VAL A 986 27.37 17.07 -22.23
N GLU A 987 26.16 16.87 -21.72
CA GLU A 987 25.39 17.91 -21.02
C GLU A 987 24.69 17.30 -19.80
N SER A 988 24.96 17.86 -18.63
CA SER A 988 24.23 17.60 -17.38
C SER A 988 23.00 18.51 -17.33
N VAL A 989 21.89 18.02 -16.78
CA VAL A 989 20.72 18.87 -16.55
C VAL A 989 21.04 19.96 -15.51
N HIS A 990 21.84 19.62 -14.48
CA HIS A 990 22.19 20.54 -13.40
C HIS A 990 23.36 21.46 -13.75
N SER A 991 24.41 20.91 -14.36
CA SER A 991 25.69 21.60 -14.60
C SER A 991 25.85 22.12 -16.03
N GLY A 992 24.87 21.89 -16.91
CA GLY A 992 24.95 22.28 -18.32
C GLY A 992 26.02 21.50 -19.08
N GLN A 993 26.69 22.15 -20.06
CA GLN A 993 27.66 21.49 -20.91
C GLN A 993 28.93 21.07 -20.14
N LEU A 994 29.25 19.77 -20.17
CA LEU A 994 30.40 19.19 -19.50
C LEU A 994 31.59 19.04 -20.45
N LYS A 995 32.80 19.27 -19.93
CA LYS A 995 34.03 18.91 -20.63
C LYS A 995 34.25 17.40 -20.52
N PHE A 996 34.54 16.74 -21.64
CA PHE A 996 34.89 15.33 -21.67
C PHE A 996 36.19 15.11 -22.46
N ARG A 997 36.91 14.04 -22.14
CA ARG A 997 38.10 13.58 -22.87
C ARG A 997 37.89 12.17 -23.39
N LYS A 998 38.56 11.82 -24.48
CA LYS A 998 38.62 10.42 -24.95
C LYS A 998 39.50 9.62 -23.98
N SER A 999 38.96 8.54 -23.40
CA SER A 999 39.65 7.66 -22.45
C SER A 999 40.02 6.30 -23.07
N GLY A 1000 39.53 6.00 -24.28
CA GLY A 1000 39.80 4.77 -25.02
C GLY A 1000 39.20 4.82 -26.43
N PHE A 1001 39.30 3.73 -27.19
CA PHE A 1001 38.86 3.66 -28.59
C PHE A 1001 37.42 4.16 -28.80
N ASN A 1002 36.52 3.81 -27.88
CA ASN A 1002 35.09 4.17 -27.86
C ASN A 1002 34.62 4.57 -26.45
N ARG A 1003 35.48 5.23 -25.68
CA ARG A 1003 35.15 5.69 -24.33
C ARG A 1003 35.44 7.16 -24.15
N ILE A 1004 34.59 7.82 -23.38
CA ILE A 1004 34.79 9.18 -22.91
C ILE A 1004 34.81 9.21 -21.40
N SER A 1005 35.57 10.13 -20.83
CA SER A 1005 35.57 10.39 -19.40
C SER A 1005 35.31 11.85 -19.09
N PHE A 1006 34.48 12.08 -18.08
CA PHE A 1006 34.09 13.39 -17.57
C PHE A 1006 33.82 13.30 -16.06
N SER A 1007 33.66 14.44 -15.41
CA SER A 1007 33.28 14.52 -14.00
C SER A 1007 32.10 15.46 -13.81
N VAL A 1008 31.27 15.17 -12.82
CA VAL A 1008 30.07 15.94 -12.49
C VAL A 1008 29.88 15.96 -10.96
N PRO A 1009 29.52 17.10 -10.35
CA PRO A 1009 29.01 17.12 -8.98
C PRO A 1009 27.65 16.42 -8.95
N LEU A 1010 27.38 15.66 -7.88
CA LEU A 1010 26.12 14.92 -7.75
C LEU A 1010 25.56 15.09 -6.33
N ILE A 1011 24.37 15.68 -6.24
CA ILE A 1011 23.61 15.76 -4.98
C ILE A 1011 22.73 14.52 -4.88
N GLU A 1012 21.47 14.55 -5.33
CA GLU A 1012 20.60 13.37 -5.30
C GLU A 1012 20.55 12.64 -6.64
N THR A 1013 20.34 13.38 -7.74
CA THR A 1013 20.17 12.84 -9.09
C THR A 1013 20.76 13.76 -10.16
N ASP A 1014 21.07 13.19 -11.33
CA ASP A 1014 21.34 13.96 -12.56
C ASP A 1014 21.04 13.10 -13.80
N PHE A 1015 20.74 13.77 -14.91
CA PHE A 1015 20.51 13.15 -16.22
C PHE A 1015 21.53 13.72 -17.19
N ILE A 1016 22.50 12.90 -17.58
CA ILE A 1016 23.57 13.31 -18.48
C ILE A 1016 23.22 12.90 -19.92
N LYS A 1017 22.99 13.89 -20.78
CA LYS A 1017 22.77 13.72 -22.21
C LYS A 1017 24.10 13.62 -22.94
N ILE A 1018 24.29 12.56 -23.72
CA ILE A 1018 25.45 12.34 -24.59
C ILE A 1018 24.95 12.36 -26.04
N HIS A 1019 25.25 13.44 -26.76
CA HIS A 1019 24.80 13.62 -28.14
C HIS A 1019 25.80 13.03 -29.12
N TYR A 1020 25.31 12.23 -30.07
CA TYR A 1020 26.10 11.68 -31.15
C TYR A 1020 26.03 12.53 -32.41
N ARG A 1021 26.99 12.33 -33.32
CA ARG A 1021 27.08 13.02 -34.61
C ARG A 1021 26.02 12.55 -35.60
#